data_AF-A0A1G7TGM6-F1
#
_entry.id   AF-A0A1G7TGM6-F1
#
_cell.length_a   1.000
_cell.length_b   1.000
_cell.length_c   1.000
_cell.angle_alpha   90.00
_cell.angle_beta   90.00
_cell.angle_gamma   90.00
#
_symmetry.space_group_name_H-M   'P 1'
#
loop_
_entity.id
_entity.type
_entity.pdbx_description
1 polymer ?
#
loop_
_entity_poly.entity_id
_entity_poly.type
_entity_poly.pdbx_seq_one_letter_code
_entity_poly.pdbx_strand_id
1 'polypeptide(L)'
;MQCPNCGRNVRSKTQCAYCGYKFNQADKKEQGNLDKKTQNTFKKSEDHPNSGKKTNQKQNLSNYKPEVTRHVPVRRSLEKELAEAEKEAKLAYERSIVGVSNSSSEEDDSEDAFKRRADEVLSYPYTSSEFLNESHAEEDDYIVPKTKKNHFGKLLWNLLKWLIVLAVFFLIFLYGPQLLGMVKSYLDPMIGQNNEQPVQEVVTSQDQNSSAEIETTTKTESDENSSKEAGLKEEQTTSHEVAAFQIKDKQVDVEEYPTIKIDLEFVNSLSQVNQETFKFKVKYNDTEVELKDEFSLFKEGKMLKISFNDPALSVIGEDTSQQALLISADNFSEKIAYKVPDKQDQAERIDQFNQTVNEYFPEQETVALQIQKVGDQAPFVYEDQTMEADRLIAWFILQRTYELVADGIVSLDEEIPVKTQLIASGDVGQVASQERDSYTVQELIDLTIQAGDASAMNHLVQLAEGVNRFNYWLKESGYFATRMNAPLAIEEEAYITGSVTNVTDLSNLLSKLAKNQLVDEEHDNLLKEAVNLSPYTDKFPNYNALVTQRYELLTTEENPQLQHIAGIAQAEGSEYIYVVLTKKFNESYDMVGRISQTLNDLMTQLITGEEVQETTIEESSVEVGPAEAGVEPTDNLYNGKQTENYYWFGDEYRRGTWYQDEKGTWYFY
;
A
#
# COMPACT_ATOMS: atom_id res chain seq x y z
N MET A 1 -19.09 26.44 25.00
CA MET A 1 -17.92 27.27 24.62
C MET A 1 -16.90 26.35 23.98
N GLN A 2 -16.17 26.83 22.98
CA GLN A 2 -15.11 26.04 22.35
C GLN A 2 -13.85 26.12 23.22
N CYS A 3 -13.09 25.03 23.34
CA CYS A 3 -11.84 25.02 24.11
C CYS A 3 -10.67 25.49 23.23
N PRO A 4 -9.98 26.60 23.53
CA PRO A 4 -8.95 27.15 22.65
C PRO A 4 -7.74 26.22 22.49
N ASN A 5 -7.51 25.31 23.44
CA ASN A 5 -6.42 24.34 23.40
C ASN A 5 -6.72 23.06 22.59
N CYS A 6 -7.97 22.82 22.14
CA CYS A 6 -8.29 21.57 21.45
C CYS A 6 -9.53 21.60 20.52
N GLY A 7 -10.07 22.78 20.18
CA GLY A 7 -11.18 22.94 19.23
C GLY A 7 -12.55 22.37 19.66
N ARG A 8 -12.63 21.51 20.68
CA ARG A 8 -13.87 20.82 21.07
C ARG A 8 -14.82 21.72 21.86
N ASN A 9 -16.12 21.56 21.59
CA ASN A 9 -17.19 22.23 22.33
C ASN A 9 -17.36 21.62 23.73
N VAL A 10 -17.35 22.47 24.77
CA VAL A 10 -17.54 22.05 26.17
C VAL A 10 -18.64 22.84 26.87
N ARG A 11 -19.31 22.16 27.82
CA ARG A 11 -20.33 22.74 28.73
C ARG A 11 -19.73 23.36 30.00
N SER A 12 -18.53 22.93 30.40
CA SER A 12 -17.82 23.42 31.60
C SER A 12 -17.29 24.85 31.39
N LYS A 13 -17.41 25.69 32.44
CA LYS A 13 -16.93 27.09 32.46
C LYS A 13 -15.63 27.29 33.27
N THR A 14 -14.98 26.20 33.69
CA THR A 14 -13.76 26.23 34.51
C THR A 14 -12.62 25.40 33.94
N GLN A 15 -12.92 24.24 33.34
CA GLN A 15 -11.94 23.28 32.85
C GLN A 15 -12.49 22.46 31.67
N CYS A 16 -11.70 22.26 30.63
CA CYS A 16 -12.00 21.33 29.54
C CYS A 16 -11.98 19.88 30.05
N ALA A 17 -13.06 19.14 29.80
CA ALA A 17 -13.16 17.74 30.19
C ALA A 17 -12.22 16.83 29.36
N TYR A 18 -11.89 17.21 28.12
CA TYR A 18 -11.12 16.39 27.19
C TYR A 18 -9.60 16.57 27.28
N CYS A 19 -9.11 17.78 27.61
CA CYS A 19 -7.68 18.09 27.64
C CYS A 19 -7.20 18.79 28.92
N GLY A 20 -8.04 18.89 29.96
CA GLY A 20 -7.67 19.46 31.27
C GLY A 20 -7.43 20.98 31.31
N TYR A 21 -7.38 21.66 30.15
CA TYR A 21 -7.15 23.11 30.05
C TYR A 21 -8.12 23.93 30.93
N LYS A 22 -7.60 24.89 31.72
CA LYS A 22 -8.39 25.68 32.69
C LYS A 22 -8.72 27.06 32.13
N PHE A 23 -10.01 27.36 32.00
CA PHE A 23 -10.48 28.58 31.34
C PHE A 23 -10.26 29.84 32.20
N ASN A 24 -9.55 30.82 31.65
CA ASN A 24 -9.26 32.11 32.26
C ASN A 24 -10.43 33.12 32.04
N GLN A 25 -10.22 34.43 32.26
CA GLN A 25 -11.29 35.42 32.10
C GLN A 25 -11.45 36.00 30.68
N ALA A 26 -10.49 35.81 29.77
CA ALA A 26 -10.59 36.19 28.37
C ALA A 26 -11.50 35.20 27.61
N ASP A 27 -11.25 33.90 27.75
CA ASP A 27 -11.98 32.77 27.12
C ASP A 27 -13.51 32.78 27.36
N LYS A 28 -13.98 33.62 28.28
CA LYS A 28 -15.38 33.71 28.73
C LYS A 28 -16.10 34.95 28.20
N LYS A 29 -15.42 35.82 27.45
CA LYS A 29 -15.98 37.10 26.94
C LYS A 29 -16.59 37.00 25.54
N GLU A 30 -16.09 36.14 24.67
CA GLU A 30 -16.47 36.11 23.25
C GLU A 30 -17.97 35.85 23.04
N GLN A 31 -18.58 35.00 23.87
CA GLN A 31 -19.99 34.64 23.75
C GLN A 31 -20.95 35.83 23.94
N GLY A 32 -20.53 36.91 24.64
CA GLY A 32 -21.38 38.08 24.93
C GLY A 32 -21.64 39.04 23.76
N ASN A 33 -21.00 38.85 22.60
CA ASN A 33 -21.16 39.71 21.42
C ASN A 33 -22.04 39.11 20.31
N LEU A 34 -22.32 37.80 20.34
CA LEU A 34 -23.10 37.12 19.28
C LEU A 34 -24.59 37.42 19.38
N ASP A 35 -25.17 37.40 20.59
CA ASP A 35 -26.61 37.58 20.86
C ASP A 35 -27.19 38.95 20.42
N LYS A 36 -26.35 39.90 19.99
CA LYS A 36 -26.77 41.25 19.59
C LYS A 36 -27.01 41.46 18.09
N LYS A 37 -26.64 40.52 17.22
CA LYS A 37 -26.80 40.69 15.76
C LYS A 37 -28.18 40.29 15.21
N THR A 38 -28.96 39.51 15.95
CA THR A 38 -30.11 38.74 15.41
C THR A 38 -31.47 39.46 15.43
N GLN A 39 -31.54 40.79 15.56
CA GLN A 39 -32.81 41.52 15.77
C GLN A 39 -33.16 42.62 14.74
N ASN A 40 -32.36 42.88 13.70
CA ASN A 40 -32.57 44.04 12.81
C ASN A 40 -32.51 43.75 11.30
N THR A 41 -33.43 42.93 10.78
CA THR A 41 -33.76 42.94 9.33
C THR A 41 -35.20 42.44 9.07
N PHE A 42 -36.17 43.35 9.12
CA PHE A 42 -37.50 43.14 8.50
C PHE A 42 -38.13 44.49 8.11
N LYS A 43 -37.97 44.90 6.85
CA LYS A 43 -38.85 45.88 6.18
C LYS A 43 -38.73 45.82 4.65
N LYS A 44 -39.75 46.34 3.98
CA LYS A 44 -40.13 46.10 2.58
C LYS A 44 -40.50 47.43 1.92
N SER A 45 -40.03 47.69 0.69
CA SER A 45 -40.79 48.39 -0.39
C SER A 45 -39.92 48.67 -1.63
N GLU A 46 -40.24 48.00 -2.74
CA GLU A 46 -40.67 48.57 -4.04
C GLU A 46 -39.80 49.53 -4.90
N ASP A 47 -40.13 49.50 -6.20
CA ASP A 47 -39.90 50.41 -7.33
C ASP A 47 -38.66 50.34 -8.28
N HIS A 48 -39.03 50.38 -9.57
CA HIS A 48 -38.23 50.43 -10.81
C HIS A 48 -38.25 51.89 -11.40
N PRO A 49 -37.76 52.16 -12.63
CA PRO A 49 -36.39 52.02 -13.15
C PRO A 49 -35.92 53.33 -13.86
N ASN A 50 -34.66 53.41 -14.34
CA ASN A 50 -34.43 53.95 -15.71
C ASN A 50 -33.03 53.77 -16.34
N SER A 51 -33.07 53.62 -17.67
CA SER A 51 -32.11 54.05 -18.71
C SER A 51 -30.58 53.99 -18.52
N GLY A 52 -29.89 53.42 -19.53
CA GLY A 52 -29.04 54.32 -20.35
C GLY A 52 -27.77 53.78 -21.04
N LYS A 53 -27.93 53.14 -22.21
CA LYS A 53 -26.98 53.14 -23.37
C LYS A 53 -25.59 52.45 -23.22
N LYS A 54 -25.36 51.47 -24.12
CA LYS A 54 -24.29 51.36 -25.16
C LYS A 54 -22.94 52.08 -24.89
N THR A 55 -21.77 51.53 -25.28
CA THR A 55 -21.49 50.89 -26.58
C THR A 55 -20.14 50.15 -26.62
N ASN A 56 -20.02 49.17 -27.54
CA ASN A 56 -18.80 48.66 -28.21
C ASN A 56 -17.66 48.01 -27.40
N GLN A 57 -17.51 46.70 -27.63
CA GLN A 57 -16.22 46.00 -27.59
C GLN A 57 -15.27 46.55 -28.67
N LYS A 58 -13.95 46.34 -28.47
CA LYS A 58 -13.02 46.07 -29.57
C LYS A 58 -11.85 45.22 -29.07
N GLN A 59 -11.78 43.98 -29.53
CA GLN A 59 -10.60 43.14 -29.35
C GLN A 59 -9.46 43.63 -30.27
N ASN A 60 -8.22 43.43 -29.83
CA ASN A 60 -7.03 43.44 -30.67
C ASN A 60 -6.10 42.35 -30.12
N LEU A 61 -5.93 41.25 -30.86
CA LEU A 61 -4.81 40.34 -30.60
C LEU A 61 -3.55 40.95 -31.21
N SER A 62 -2.41 40.82 -30.52
CA SER A 62 -1.10 41.13 -31.10
C SER A 62 -0.07 40.12 -30.60
N ASN A 63 0.49 39.39 -31.56
CA ASN A 63 1.65 38.49 -31.48
C ASN A 63 2.54 38.65 -30.23
N TYR A 64 2.75 37.54 -29.51
CA TYR A 64 3.94 37.35 -28.70
C TYR A 64 4.68 36.10 -29.17
N LYS A 65 6.03 36.16 -29.16
CA LYS A 65 6.92 35.09 -29.64
C LYS A 65 8.06 34.97 -28.62
N PRO A 66 8.16 33.88 -27.84
CA PRO A 66 9.24 33.72 -26.87
C PRO A 66 10.60 33.57 -27.54
N GLU A 67 11.62 34.22 -26.98
CA GLU A 67 13.03 33.93 -27.26
C GLU A 67 13.53 32.76 -26.40
N VAL A 68 14.54 32.03 -26.89
CA VAL A 68 15.18 30.95 -26.12
C VAL A 68 16.22 31.55 -25.18
N THR A 69 15.87 31.70 -23.90
CA THR A 69 16.82 32.02 -22.82
C THR A 69 17.05 30.79 -21.93
N ARG A 70 18.30 30.30 -21.92
CA ARG A 70 18.73 29.25 -20.98
C ARG A 70 18.87 29.84 -19.57
N HIS A 71 17.81 29.77 -18.78
CA HIS A 71 17.90 30.00 -17.34
C HIS A 71 18.46 28.76 -16.64
N VAL A 72 19.58 28.93 -15.93
CA VAL A 72 20.03 27.95 -14.92
C VAL A 72 19.14 28.15 -13.68
N PRO A 73 18.40 27.12 -13.22
CA PRO A 73 17.55 27.25 -12.04
C PRO A 73 18.41 27.29 -10.77
N VAL A 74 18.52 28.48 -10.17
CA VAL A 74 19.00 28.62 -8.79
C VAL A 74 17.89 28.08 -7.87
N ARG A 75 18.15 26.95 -7.20
CA ARG A 75 17.22 26.36 -6.21
C ARG A 75 16.71 27.42 -5.24
N ARG A 76 15.38 27.56 -5.14
CA ARG A 76 14.72 28.24 -4.01
C ARG A 76 14.57 27.22 -2.86
N SER A 77 14.41 27.69 -1.63
CA SER A 77 14.01 26.82 -0.52
C SER A 77 12.50 26.55 -0.58
N LEU A 78 12.08 25.36 -0.16
CA LEU A 78 10.67 24.94 -0.15
C LEU A 78 9.77 25.92 0.61
N GLU A 79 10.25 26.47 1.73
CA GLU A 79 9.57 27.52 2.51
C GLU A 79 9.24 28.76 1.66
N LYS A 80 10.10 29.11 0.69
CA LYS A 80 9.89 30.27 -0.16
C LYS A 80 8.85 30.00 -1.25
N GLU A 81 8.76 28.77 -1.74
CA GLU A 81 7.72 28.37 -2.69
C GLU A 81 6.37 28.22 -1.97
N LEU A 82 6.35 27.63 -0.77
CA LEU A 82 5.16 27.58 0.10
C LEU A 82 4.66 28.99 0.48
N ALA A 83 5.55 29.92 0.84
CA ALA A 83 5.16 31.30 1.17
C ALA A 83 4.76 32.13 -0.07
N GLU A 84 5.24 31.78 -1.27
CA GLU A 84 4.83 32.40 -2.54
C GLU A 84 3.46 31.86 -2.96
N ALA A 85 3.20 30.55 -2.78
CA ALA A 85 1.91 29.89 -2.98
C ALA A 85 0.83 30.31 -1.97
N GLU A 86 1.14 30.40 -0.67
CA GLU A 86 0.20 30.90 0.36
C GLU A 86 -0.21 32.35 0.06
N LYS A 87 0.75 33.17 -0.37
CA LYS A 87 0.51 34.55 -0.80
C LYS A 87 -0.30 34.62 -2.09
N GLU A 88 -0.09 33.71 -3.05
CA GLU A 88 -0.89 33.63 -4.28
C GLU A 88 -2.33 33.17 -3.99
N ALA A 89 -2.51 32.13 -3.17
CA ALA A 89 -3.82 31.67 -2.70
C ALA A 89 -4.57 32.79 -1.94
N LYS A 90 -3.87 33.55 -1.10
CA LYS A 90 -4.44 34.72 -0.43
C LYS A 90 -4.79 35.85 -1.41
N LEU A 91 -3.98 36.09 -2.43
CA LEU A 91 -4.31 37.04 -3.51
C LEU A 91 -5.42 36.52 -4.44
N ALA A 92 -5.66 35.21 -4.52
CA ALA A 92 -6.82 34.62 -5.20
C ALA A 92 -8.10 34.80 -4.36
N TYR A 93 -8.02 34.58 -3.05
CA TYR A 93 -9.09 34.84 -2.09
C TYR A 93 -9.48 36.33 -2.01
N GLU A 94 -8.50 37.24 -1.99
CA GLU A 94 -8.75 38.68 -2.07
C GLU A 94 -9.31 39.10 -3.46
N ARG A 95 -9.03 38.33 -4.53
CA ARG A 95 -9.66 38.51 -5.85
C ARG A 95 -11.11 37.99 -5.88
N SER A 96 -11.43 36.86 -5.26
CA SER A 96 -12.80 36.31 -5.24
C SER A 96 -13.76 37.17 -4.40
N ILE A 97 -13.30 37.74 -3.28
CA ILE A 97 -14.08 38.68 -2.46
C ILE A 97 -14.49 39.96 -3.22
N VAL A 98 -13.68 40.39 -4.21
CA VAL A 98 -13.99 41.56 -5.06
C VAL A 98 -14.78 41.17 -6.32
N GLY A 99 -14.95 39.87 -6.59
CA GLY A 99 -15.39 39.31 -7.87
C GLY A 99 -16.88 39.08 -8.08
N VAL A 100 -17.80 39.66 -7.29
CA VAL A 100 -19.24 39.39 -7.42
C VAL A 100 -20.07 40.65 -7.71
N SER A 101 -20.25 40.97 -9.00
CA SER A 101 -21.38 41.78 -9.47
C SER A 101 -21.70 41.51 -10.95
N ASN A 102 -22.72 40.69 -11.20
CA ASN A 102 -23.11 40.11 -12.51
C ASN A 102 -22.07 39.09 -13.06
N SER A 103 -22.47 38.03 -13.77
CA SER A 103 -23.78 37.72 -14.38
C SER A 103 -24.26 36.29 -14.10
N SER A 104 -25.52 36.01 -14.42
CA SER A 104 -26.21 34.73 -14.20
C SER A 104 -26.00 33.69 -15.31
N SER A 105 -25.69 32.47 -14.91
CA SER A 105 -26.13 31.20 -15.53
C SER A 105 -26.16 30.12 -14.44
N GLU A 106 -26.94 29.06 -14.63
CA GLU A 106 -27.17 28.00 -13.63
C GLU A 106 -26.18 26.86 -13.86
N GLU A 107 -25.13 26.77 -13.03
CA GLU A 107 -24.24 25.61 -12.80
C GLU A 107 -23.31 25.95 -11.60
N ASP A 108 -22.62 24.96 -11.03
CA ASP A 108 -21.82 25.01 -9.77
C ASP A 108 -22.57 25.15 -8.43
N ASP A 109 -23.01 24.00 -7.87
CA ASP A 109 -23.23 23.80 -6.42
C ASP A 109 -22.63 22.44 -5.94
N SER A 110 -21.77 21.83 -6.78
CA SER A 110 -21.17 20.51 -6.59
C SER A 110 -19.85 20.57 -5.83
N GLU A 111 -18.92 21.42 -6.25
CA GLU A 111 -17.55 21.47 -5.73
C GLU A 111 -17.49 21.90 -4.24
N ASP A 112 -18.35 22.84 -3.85
CA ASP A 112 -18.46 23.31 -2.45
C ASP A 112 -19.25 22.33 -1.57
N ALA A 113 -20.06 21.45 -2.16
CA ALA A 113 -20.70 20.31 -1.48
C ALA A 113 -19.79 19.07 -1.39
N PHE A 114 -18.82 18.93 -2.29
CA PHE A 114 -17.77 17.91 -2.28
C PHE A 114 -16.77 18.17 -1.16
N LYS A 115 -16.23 19.40 -1.07
CA LYS A 115 -15.26 19.81 -0.04
C LYS A 115 -15.80 19.62 1.39
N ARG A 116 -17.08 19.91 1.62
CA ARG A 116 -17.74 19.69 2.93
C ARG A 116 -17.92 18.20 3.26
N ARG A 117 -18.18 17.35 2.26
CA ARG A 117 -18.30 15.89 2.46
C ARG A 117 -16.96 15.23 2.78
N ALA A 118 -15.87 15.66 2.13
CA ALA A 118 -14.52 15.16 2.42
C ALA A 118 -14.14 15.39 3.90
N ASP A 119 -14.34 16.60 4.43
CA ASP A 119 -14.07 16.93 5.84
C ASP A 119 -14.96 16.14 6.82
N GLU A 120 -16.22 15.84 6.47
CA GLU A 120 -17.11 15.03 7.32
C GLU A 120 -16.75 13.54 7.31
N VAL A 121 -16.32 12.98 6.18
CA VAL A 121 -15.91 11.57 6.06
C VAL A 121 -14.56 11.32 6.76
N LEU A 122 -13.62 12.26 6.71
CA LEU A 122 -12.30 12.12 7.31
C LEU A 122 -12.28 12.26 8.85
N SER A 123 -13.36 12.72 9.49
CA SER A 123 -13.33 13.22 10.89
C SER A 123 -14.13 12.44 11.95
N TYR A 124 -14.85 11.36 11.61
CA TYR A 124 -15.72 10.63 12.55
C TYR A 124 -15.26 9.20 12.91
N PRO A 125 -14.68 8.98 14.11
CA PRO A 125 -14.56 7.66 14.72
C PRO A 125 -15.83 7.32 15.53
N TYR A 126 -16.68 6.42 15.03
CA TYR A 126 -17.83 5.90 15.78
C TYR A 126 -17.43 4.70 16.64
N THR A 127 -17.11 4.96 17.92
CA THR A 127 -16.93 3.90 18.92
C THR A 127 -18.28 3.29 19.29
N SER A 128 -18.44 1.98 19.10
CA SER A 128 -19.68 1.22 19.31
C SER A 128 -20.06 1.06 20.80
N SER A 129 -20.76 2.06 21.37
CA SER A 129 -21.44 1.88 22.67
C SER A 129 -22.51 2.94 22.98
N GLU A 130 -23.78 2.66 22.65
CA GLU A 130 -24.89 2.99 23.56
C GLU A 130 -26.13 2.12 23.27
N PHE A 131 -26.46 1.21 24.20
CA PHE A 131 -27.77 0.54 24.23
C PHE A 131 -28.82 1.57 24.68
N LEU A 132 -29.89 1.73 23.92
CA LEU A 132 -31.14 2.34 24.41
C LEU A 132 -32.26 1.31 24.35
N ASN A 133 -32.93 1.12 25.48
CA ASN A 133 -34.10 0.25 25.57
C ASN A 133 -35.31 0.99 25.01
N GLU A 134 -36.00 0.41 24.03
CA GLU A 134 -37.43 0.68 23.84
C GLU A 134 -38.25 -0.56 24.22
N SER A 135 -39.22 -0.34 25.10
CA SER A 135 -40.03 -1.40 25.69
C SER A 135 -41.39 -1.47 25.01
N HIS A 136 -41.62 -2.49 24.20
CA HIS A 136 -42.95 -2.93 23.81
C HIS A 136 -43.22 -4.33 24.36
N ALA A 137 -44.44 -4.55 24.83
CA ALA A 137 -44.86 -5.75 25.54
C ALA A 137 -45.95 -6.49 24.76
N GLU A 138 -45.95 -7.81 24.92
CA GLU A 138 -47.07 -8.73 24.70
C GLU A 138 -47.74 -8.71 23.32
N GLU A 139 -47.52 -9.79 22.54
CA GLU A 139 -48.52 -10.87 22.49
C GLU A 139 -47.84 -12.22 22.22
N ASP A 140 -48.34 -13.29 22.83
CA ASP A 140 -47.82 -14.66 22.70
C ASP A 140 -48.41 -15.36 21.48
N ASP A 141 -47.61 -16.12 20.73
CA ASP A 141 -48.13 -17.31 20.04
C ASP A 141 -47.08 -18.45 20.00
N TYR A 142 -47.49 -19.62 20.47
CA TYR A 142 -46.62 -20.79 20.71
C TYR A 142 -46.99 -21.90 19.72
N ILE A 143 -46.02 -22.49 18.99
CA ILE A 143 -46.02 -23.96 18.72
C ILE A 143 -44.69 -24.52 18.16
N VAL A 144 -44.06 -25.38 18.96
CA VAL A 144 -43.23 -26.58 18.64
C VAL A 144 -41.95 -26.44 17.76
N PRO A 145 -40.76 -26.85 18.27
CA PRO A 145 -39.50 -26.83 17.51
C PRO A 145 -39.25 -28.08 16.64
N LYS A 146 -38.41 -27.92 15.60
CA LYS A 146 -37.73 -29.04 14.90
C LYS A 146 -36.29 -29.20 15.42
N THR A 147 -35.80 -30.44 15.48
CA THR A 147 -34.59 -30.78 16.27
C THR A 147 -33.35 -31.20 15.46
N LYS A 148 -32.22 -30.59 15.82
CA LYS A 148 -30.84 -31.14 15.80
C LYS A 148 -30.19 -31.56 14.46
N LYS A 149 -29.25 -30.71 14.03
CA LYS A 149 -27.81 -31.02 13.92
C LYS A 149 -27.04 -29.89 14.65
N ASN A 150 -25.82 -30.02 15.17
CA ASN A 150 -25.04 -31.21 15.50
C ASN A 150 -24.21 -31.02 16.82
N HIS A 151 -24.69 -30.19 17.75
CA HIS A 151 -23.91 -29.54 18.83
C HIS A 151 -23.45 -30.46 20.00
N PHE A 152 -22.67 -31.51 19.71
CA PHE A 152 -22.05 -32.38 20.74
C PHE A 152 -20.50 -32.34 20.72
N GLY A 153 -19.88 -31.99 19.59
CA GLY A 153 -18.41 -31.91 19.45
C GLY A 153 -17.76 -30.82 20.33
N LYS A 154 -18.22 -29.56 20.24
CA LYS A 154 -17.65 -28.42 20.99
C LYS A 154 -17.66 -28.65 22.53
N LEU A 155 -18.69 -29.31 23.07
CA LEU A 155 -18.78 -29.64 24.49
C LEU A 155 -17.71 -30.66 24.93
N LEU A 156 -17.51 -31.71 24.14
CA LEU A 156 -16.57 -32.80 24.47
C LEU A 156 -15.11 -32.31 24.36
N TRP A 157 -14.81 -31.43 23.40
CA TRP A 157 -13.49 -30.84 23.22
C TRP A 157 -13.13 -29.82 24.32
N ASN A 158 -14.08 -28.99 24.76
CA ASN A 158 -13.85 -28.08 25.90
C ASN A 158 -13.63 -28.82 27.22
N LEU A 159 -14.27 -29.99 27.40
CA LEU A 159 -14.05 -30.86 28.57
C LEU A 159 -12.65 -31.52 28.50
N LEU A 160 -12.21 -31.94 27.31
CA LEU A 160 -10.85 -32.44 27.08
C LEU A 160 -9.77 -31.38 27.38
N LYS A 161 -9.96 -30.13 26.94
CA LYS A 161 -9.06 -29.01 27.28
C LYS A 161 -8.91 -28.81 28.78
N TRP A 162 -10.01 -28.85 29.53
CA TRP A 162 -9.98 -28.77 31.01
C TRP A 162 -9.21 -29.94 31.65
N LEU A 163 -9.39 -31.16 31.13
CA LEU A 163 -8.64 -32.33 31.59
C LEU A 163 -7.12 -32.22 31.35
N ILE A 164 -6.72 -31.68 30.19
CA ILE A 164 -5.30 -31.44 29.86
C ILE A 164 -4.69 -30.41 30.81
N VAL A 165 -5.36 -29.26 31.04
CA VAL A 165 -4.88 -28.23 31.98
C VAL A 165 -4.73 -28.80 33.39
N LEU A 166 -5.70 -29.59 33.86
CA LEU A 166 -5.66 -30.22 35.18
C LEU A 166 -4.54 -31.26 35.28
N ALA A 167 -4.27 -32.03 34.22
CA ALA A 167 -3.12 -32.93 34.14
C ALA A 167 -1.77 -32.19 34.15
N VAL A 168 -1.65 -31.05 33.47
CA VAL A 168 -0.45 -30.20 33.50
C VAL A 168 -0.19 -29.66 34.91
N PHE A 169 -1.22 -29.16 35.62
CA PHE A 169 -1.08 -28.78 37.03
C PHE A 169 -0.67 -29.95 37.93
N PHE A 170 -1.20 -31.16 37.68
CA PHE A 170 -0.82 -32.36 38.44
C PHE A 170 0.62 -32.80 38.20
N LEU A 171 1.13 -32.67 36.96
CA LEU A 171 2.54 -32.90 36.61
C LEU A 171 3.45 -31.86 37.25
N ILE A 172 3.09 -30.56 37.22
CA ILE A 172 3.84 -29.50 37.90
C ILE A 172 3.89 -29.75 39.42
N PHE A 173 2.80 -30.23 40.02
CA PHE A 173 2.76 -30.57 41.45
C PHE A 173 3.64 -31.79 41.80
N LEU A 174 3.66 -32.83 40.96
CA LEU A 174 4.48 -34.03 41.16
C LEU A 174 5.98 -33.81 40.92
N TYR A 175 6.34 -33.07 39.87
CA TYR A 175 7.73 -32.96 39.39
C TYR A 175 8.39 -31.59 39.64
N GLY A 176 7.62 -30.55 39.98
CA GLY A 176 8.13 -29.23 40.34
C GLY A 176 9.22 -29.23 41.41
N PRO A 177 9.12 -30.03 42.51
CA PRO A 177 10.17 -30.14 43.51
C PRO A 177 11.50 -30.70 42.99
N GLN A 178 11.49 -31.47 41.89
CA GLN A 178 12.70 -32.03 41.27
C GLN A 178 13.33 -31.04 40.28
N LEU A 179 12.50 -30.32 39.51
CA LEU A 179 12.96 -29.31 38.54
C LEU A 179 13.68 -28.13 39.22
N LEU A 180 13.18 -27.68 40.37
CA LEU A 180 13.83 -26.62 41.17
C LEU A 180 15.24 -27.01 41.68
N GLY A 181 15.51 -28.31 41.84
CA GLY A 181 16.84 -28.80 42.19
C GLY A 181 17.88 -28.61 41.08
N MET A 182 17.50 -28.96 39.84
CA MET A 182 18.39 -28.84 38.67
C MET A 182 18.74 -27.37 38.34
N VAL A 183 17.75 -26.48 38.38
CA VAL A 183 17.96 -25.04 38.07
C VAL A 183 18.95 -24.41 39.04
N LYS A 184 18.88 -24.74 40.34
CA LYS A 184 19.82 -24.19 41.33
C LYS A 184 21.27 -24.62 41.06
N SER A 185 21.49 -25.90 40.76
CA SER A 185 22.84 -26.41 40.43
C SER A 185 23.46 -25.81 39.16
N TYR A 186 22.69 -25.11 38.34
CA TYR A 186 23.17 -24.46 37.10
C TYR A 186 23.52 -22.97 37.29
N LEU A 187 23.07 -22.34 38.39
CA LEU A 187 23.22 -20.89 38.64
C LEU A 187 24.30 -20.55 39.67
N ASP A 188 24.62 -21.46 40.59
CA ASP A 188 25.58 -21.21 41.68
C ASP A 188 27.05 -20.88 41.27
N PRO A 189 27.58 -21.12 40.04
CA PRO A 189 28.96 -20.72 39.71
C PRO A 189 29.12 -19.30 39.11
N MET A 190 28.04 -18.53 38.89
CA MET A 190 28.10 -17.23 38.17
C MET A 190 27.97 -15.96 39.03
N ILE A 191 27.86 -16.06 40.37
CA ILE A 191 27.88 -14.89 41.26
C ILE A 191 28.96 -15.05 42.33
N GLY A 192 30.19 -14.65 41.99
CA GLY A 192 31.25 -14.45 42.97
C GLY A 192 31.12 -13.09 43.67
N GLN A 193 31.26 -13.06 44.99
CA GLN A 193 31.53 -11.83 45.74
C GLN A 193 32.79 -12.00 46.59
N ASN A 194 33.68 -11.01 46.48
CA ASN A 194 34.88 -10.90 47.30
C ASN A 194 34.59 -10.12 48.59
N ASN A 195 35.46 -10.32 49.58
CA ASN A 195 35.66 -9.50 50.78
C ASN A 195 34.50 -9.43 51.78
N GLU A 196 34.63 -10.19 52.86
CA GLU A 196 34.79 -9.55 54.17
C GLU A 196 35.73 -10.38 55.08
N GLN A 197 36.64 -9.69 55.77
CA GLN A 197 37.54 -10.16 56.83
C GLN A 197 37.38 -9.19 58.02
N PRO A 198 37.79 -9.52 59.27
CA PRO A 198 38.69 -10.60 59.68
C PRO A 198 38.22 -11.44 60.90
N VAL A 199 39.01 -12.42 61.32
CA VAL A 199 39.49 -12.62 62.73
C VAL A 199 40.55 -13.74 62.77
N GLN A 200 41.35 -13.78 63.84
CA GLN A 200 42.47 -14.70 64.12
C GLN A 200 41.99 -16.17 64.32
N GLU A 201 42.79 -17.23 64.12
CA GLU A 201 43.96 -17.58 64.95
C GLU A 201 45.03 -18.49 64.28
N VAL A 202 46.09 -18.75 65.05
CA VAL A 202 47.37 -19.40 64.71
C VAL A 202 47.29 -20.94 64.69
N VAL A 203 48.02 -21.61 63.79
CA VAL A 203 48.87 -22.79 64.09
C VAL A 203 49.88 -23.06 62.94
N THR A 204 51.09 -23.50 63.31
CA THR A 204 52.23 -23.82 62.43
C THR A 204 52.18 -25.25 61.87
N SER A 205 52.79 -25.52 60.69
CA SER A 205 53.93 -26.46 60.50
C SER A 205 54.34 -26.65 59.01
N GLN A 206 55.64 -26.84 58.77
CA GLN A 206 56.36 -27.80 57.88
C GLN A 206 55.61 -28.50 56.71
N ASP A 207 56.20 -28.93 55.58
CA ASP A 207 57.55 -28.93 54.95
C ASP A 207 57.38 -29.59 53.54
N GLN A 208 58.28 -29.65 52.53
CA GLN A 208 59.61 -29.09 52.18
C GLN A 208 59.82 -29.31 50.65
N ASN A 209 60.79 -28.62 49.99
CA ASN A 209 61.30 -28.90 48.62
C ASN A 209 60.26 -28.72 47.46
N SER A 210 60.56 -28.68 46.15
CA SER A 210 61.77 -28.59 45.29
C SER A 210 61.26 -28.26 43.86
N SER A 211 61.94 -27.58 42.93
CA SER A 211 63.24 -26.89 42.89
C SER A 211 63.12 -25.69 41.93
N ALA A 212 64.10 -24.79 41.90
CA ALA A 212 64.20 -23.75 40.89
C ALA A 212 64.87 -24.26 39.60
N GLU A 213 64.56 -23.63 38.47
CA GLU A 213 65.59 -23.34 37.48
C GLU A 213 65.36 -21.92 36.94
N ILE A 214 66.45 -21.23 36.61
CA ILE A 214 66.48 -19.80 36.26
C ILE A 214 67.45 -19.64 35.08
N GLU A 215 67.03 -18.94 34.04
CA GLU A 215 67.97 -18.15 33.23
C GLU A 215 67.49 -16.69 33.15
N THR A 216 68.43 -15.78 32.91
CA THR A 216 68.25 -14.33 33.08
C THR A 216 69.20 -13.58 32.16
N THR A 217 68.69 -12.60 31.41
CA THR A 217 69.53 -11.72 30.59
C THR A 217 69.05 -10.26 30.58
N THR A 218 69.40 -9.57 31.66
CA THR A 218 70.12 -8.27 31.66
C THR A 218 69.65 -7.12 30.75
N LYS A 219 69.27 -6.00 31.41
CA LYS A 219 69.55 -4.55 31.14
C LYS A 219 70.22 -4.17 29.80
N THR A 220 69.96 -2.99 29.22
CA THR A 220 70.34 -1.64 29.73
C THR A 220 69.60 -0.59 28.86
N GLU A 221 68.84 0.44 29.31
CA GLU A 221 69.06 1.56 30.26
C GLU A 221 69.82 2.77 29.64
N SER A 222 69.11 3.87 29.31
CA SER A 222 69.68 5.23 29.05
C SER A 222 68.60 6.32 28.91
N ASP A 223 68.27 7.02 30.00
CA ASP A 223 68.59 8.44 30.29
C ASP A 223 68.93 9.39 29.10
N GLU A 224 68.65 10.70 29.08
CA GLU A 224 67.99 11.66 30.00
C GLU A 224 67.52 12.91 29.18
N ASN A 225 66.32 13.49 29.36
CA ASN A 225 65.96 14.64 30.23
C ASN A 225 66.32 16.08 29.76
N SER A 226 65.29 16.86 29.35
CA SER A 226 65.17 18.35 29.44
C SER A 226 63.74 18.74 28.97
N SER A 227 62.85 19.36 29.77
CA SER A 227 62.82 20.76 30.23
C SER A 227 62.71 21.80 29.09
N LYS A 228 61.84 22.83 29.13
CA LYS A 228 60.94 23.35 30.20
C LYS A 228 59.89 24.32 29.60
N GLU A 229 58.73 24.50 30.27
CA GLU A 229 57.85 25.72 30.36
C GLU A 229 57.49 26.58 29.10
N ALA A 230 56.28 27.13 28.93
CA ALA A 230 55.02 27.04 29.69
C ALA A 230 53.82 27.61 28.88
N GLY A 231 52.62 27.14 29.22
CA GLY A 231 51.41 27.97 29.30
C GLY A 231 50.71 28.42 28.02
N LEU A 232 49.60 27.75 27.70
CA LEU A 232 48.32 28.42 27.44
C LEU A 232 47.18 27.50 27.92
N LYS A 233 46.15 28.08 28.54
CA LYS A 233 44.88 27.39 28.80
C LYS A 233 43.92 27.79 27.69
N GLU A 234 43.40 26.82 26.97
CA GLU A 234 42.06 26.92 26.40
C GLU A 234 41.24 25.75 26.94
N GLU A 235 40.02 26.05 27.35
CA GLU A 235 39.15 25.07 27.99
C GLU A 235 38.53 24.20 26.90
N GLN A 236 39.04 22.98 26.74
CA GLN A 236 38.28 21.91 26.12
C GLN A 236 37.08 21.58 27.02
N THR A 237 36.03 22.38 26.91
CA THR A 237 34.67 21.93 27.19
C THR A 237 34.30 20.92 26.10
N THR A 238 34.84 19.70 26.22
CA THR A 238 34.28 18.53 25.57
C THR A 238 32.89 18.31 26.15
N SER A 239 31.90 18.98 25.56
CA SER A 239 30.53 18.51 25.58
C SER A 239 30.52 17.15 24.92
N HIS A 240 30.71 16.10 25.72
CA HIS A 240 30.23 14.78 25.39
C HIS A 240 28.71 14.88 25.35
N GLU A 241 28.19 15.28 24.19
CA GLU A 241 26.79 15.10 23.86
C GLU A 241 26.50 13.61 23.97
N VAL A 242 25.82 13.23 25.05
CA VAL A 242 25.36 11.86 25.25
C VAL A 242 24.35 11.61 24.14
N ALA A 243 24.72 10.75 23.18
CA ALA A 243 23.84 10.38 22.08
C ALA A 243 22.46 10.01 22.65
N ALA A 244 21.42 10.73 22.20
CA ALA A 244 20.10 10.71 22.84
C ALA A 244 19.51 9.28 22.85
N PHE A 245 19.88 8.51 21.84
CA PHE A 245 19.55 7.11 21.67
C PHE A 245 20.82 6.25 21.68
N GLN A 246 20.72 5.08 22.30
CA GLN A 246 21.76 4.04 22.28
C GLN A 246 21.06 2.71 22.02
N ILE A 247 21.53 1.97 21.03
CA ILE A 247 21.03 0.62 20.71
C ILE A 247 21.75 -0.38 21.61
N LYS A 248 20.97 -1.29 22.20
CA LYS A 248 21.42 -2.43 23.02
C LYS A 248 21.60 -3.68 22.16
N ASP A 249 20.68 -3.92 21.23
CA ASP A 249 20.68 -5.10 20.36
C ASP A 249 19.98 -4.77 19.02
N LYS A 250 20.33 -5.51 17.96
CA LYS A 250 19.75 -5.36 16.62
C LYS A 250 19.69 -6.68 15.86
N GLN A 251 18.50 -7.00 15.36
CA GLN A 251 18.24 -8.15 14.50
C GLN A 251 17.79 -7.67 13.11
N VAL A 252 18.23 -8.37 12.06
CA VAL A 252 17.75 -8.19 10.68
C VAL A 252 17.20 -9.52 10.18
N ASP A 253 16.07 -9.45 9.50
CA ASP A 253 15.39 -10.56 8.83
C ASP A 253 15.13 -10.17 7.36
N VAL A 254 15.37 -11.14 6.47
CA VAL A 254 15.26 -11.07 5.01
C VAL A 254 14.66 -12.36 4.43
N GLU A 255 14.06 -13.23 5.25
CA GLU A 255 13.47 -14.50 4.79
C GLU A 255 12.24 -14.28 3.89
N GLU A 256 11.60 -13.12 3.98
CA GLU A 256 10.48 -12.65 3.15
C GLU A 256 10.91 -11.63 2.08
N TYR A 257 12.14 -11.73 1.53
CA TYR A 257 12.61 -10.87 0.43
C TYR A 257 11.58 -10.84 -0.72
N PRO A 258 11.18 -9.66 -1.24
CA PRO A 258 11.84 -8.35 -1.16
C PRO A 258 11.65 -7.54 0.14
N THR A 259 10.80 -7.99 1.07
CA THR A 259 10.62 -7.30 2.35
C THR A 259 11.81 -7.53 3.29
N ILE A 260 12.35 -6.45 3.85
CA ILE A 260 13.41 -6.42 4.85
C ILE A 260 12.80 -5.95 6.17
N LYS A 261 13.09 -6.67 7.26
CA LYS A 261 12.59 -6.36 8.61
C LYS A 261 13.77 -6.16 9.56
N ILE A 262 13.76 -5.09 10.34
CA ILE A 262 14.84 -4.77 11.29
C ILE A 262 14.26 -4.40 12.67
N ASP A 263 14.66 -5.17 13.67
CA ASP A 263 14.25 -5.06 15.07
C ASP A 263 15.39 -4.44 15.89
N LEU A 264 15.12 -3.32 16.58
CA LEU A 264 16.11 -2.55 17.34
C LEU A 264 15.70 -2.41 18.80
N GLU A 265 16.46 -2.97 19.74
CA GLU A 265 16.27 -2.70 21.16
C GLU A 265 17.11 -1.50 21.58
N PHE A 266 16.49 -0.48 22.17
CA PHE A 266 17.21 0.67 22.73
C PHE A 266 17.43 0.55 24.24
N VAL A 267 18.56 1.06 24.72
CA VAL A 267 18.87 1.16 26.16
C VAL A 267 17.84 2.03 26.87
N ASN A 268 17.45 3.14 26.24
CA ASN A 268 16.51 4.14 26.75
C ASN A 268 15.05 3.83 26.33
N SER A 269 14.06 4.40 27.04
CA SER A 269 12.66 4.30 26.64
C SER A 269 12.37 5.17 25.42
N LEU A 270 11.69 4.62 24.42
CA LEU A 270 11.28 5.33 23.21
C LEU A 270 9.98 6.14 23.40
N SER A 271 9.61 6.48 24.64
CA SER A 271 8.37 7.20 24.94
C SER A 271 8.23 8.54 24.21
N GLN A 272 9.34 9.27 24.00
CA GLN A 272 9.37 10.57 23.31
C GLN A 272 9.49 10.47 21.78
N VAL A 273 9.75 9.28 21.23
CA VAL A 273 9.93 9.07 19.77
C VAL A 273 8.59 9.18 19.05
N ASN A 274 8.54 10.01 18.01
CA ASN A 274 7.45 10.09 17.03
C ASN A 274 7.93 9.57 15.65
N GLN A 275 7.05 9.58 14.65
CA GLN A 275 7.39 9.13 13.28
C GLN A 275 8.47 9.99 12.60
N GLU A 276 8.58 11.27 12.97
CA GLU A 276 9.56 12.23 12.41
C GLU A 276 10.94 12.14 13.07
N THR A 277 11.07 11.42 14.19
CA THR A 277 12.30 11.39 15.02
C THR A 277 13.46 10.74 14.30
N PHE A 278 13.20 9.69 13.50
CA PHE A 278 14.21 8.94 12.78
C PHE A 278 14.00 9.08 11.27
N LYS A 279 15.10 9.35 10.54
CA LYS A 279 15.15 9.33 9.08
C LYS A 279 15.95 8.15 8.61
N PHE A 280 15.39 7.46 7.62
CA PHE A 280 15.86 6.17 7.14
C PHE A 280 16.30 6.27 5.67
N LYS A 281 17.52 5.80 5.39
CA LYS A 281 18.00 5.58 4.03
C LYS A 281 18.57 4.18 3.88
N VAL A 282 18.43 3.59 2.70
CA VAL A 282 19.20 2.40 2.32
C VAL A 282 20.42 2.85 1.52
N LYS A 283 21.59 2.30 1.83
CA LYS A 283 22.80 2.39 1.01
C LYS A 283 23.12 1.04 0.38
N TYR A 284 23.30 1.04 -0.94
CA TYR A 284 23.79 -0.05 -1.76
C TYR A 284 24.77 0.51 -2.81
N ASN A 285 25.84 -0.20 -3.12
CA ASN A 285 26.97 0.34 -3.90
C ASN A 285 27.40 1.71 -3.33
N ASP A 286 27.52 2.75 -4.18
CA ASP A 286 27.72 4.13 -3.74
C ASP A 286 26.43 4.96 -3.55
N THR A 287 25.27 4.40 -3.91
CA THR A 287 23.96 5.06 -3.87
C THR A 287 23.38 5.15 -2.45
N GLU A 288 22.64 6.21 -2.16
CA GLU A 288 21.79 6.34 -0.95
C GLU A 288 20.37 6.73 -1.36
N VAL A 289 19.38 5.87 -1.06
CA VAL A 289 17.95 6.13 -1.29
C VAL A 289 17.26 6.40 0.04
N GLU A 290 16.49 7.49 0.12
CA GLU A 290 15.67 7.83 1.29
C GLU A 290 14.30 7.16 1.21
N LEU A 291 13.90 6.43 2.26
CA LEU A 291 12.67 5.63 2.29
C LEU A 291 11.39 6.47 2.47
N LYS A 292 11.51 7.80 2.67
CA LYS A 292 10.41 8.79 2.78
C LYS A 292 9.26 8.36 3.71
N ASP A 293 8.20 7.82 3.14
CA ASP A 293 6.98 7.30 3.77
C ASP A 293 6.72 5.82 3.40
N GLU A 294 7.57 5.20 2.57
CA GLU A 294 7.44 3.83 2.02
C GLU A 294 8.09 2.79 2.96
N PHE A 295 7.73 2.88 4.25
CA PHE A 295 8.05 1.89 5.29
C PHE A 295 6.92 1.78 6.34
N SER A 296 6.98 0.76 7.19
CA SER A 296 6.23 0.67 8.45
C SER A 296 7.16 0.79 9.65
N LEU A 297 6.67 1.37 10.76
CA LEU A 297 7.47 1.66 11.95
C LEU A 297 6.65 1.40 13.22
N PHE A 298 6.88 0.26 13.86
CA PHE A 298 6.21 -0.14 15.10
C PHE A 298 7.10 0.11 16.33
N LYS A 299 6.49 0.48 17.46
CA LYS A 299 7.22 0.91 18.66
C LYS A 299 6.65 0.28 19.93
N GLU A 300 7.39 -0.67 20.50
CA GLU A 300 6.98 -1.41 21.69
C GLU A 300 7.94 -1.15 22.87
N GLY A 301 7.70 -0.03 23.58
CA GLY A 301 8.39 0.36 24.82
C GLY A 301 9.87 0.77 24.66
N LYS A 302 10.71 -0.20 24.31
CA LYS A 302 12.15 -0.09 23.96
C LYS A 302 12.48 -0.65 22.58
N MET A 303 11.61 -1.50 22.01
CA MET A 303 11.77 -2.00 20.65
C MET A 303 11.29 -0.95 19.65
N LEU A 304 12.06 -0.76 18.59
CA LEU A 304 11.64 -0.13 17.35
C LEU A 304 11.76 -1.19 16.25
N LYS A 305 10.65 -1.51 15.57
CA LYS A 305 10.63 -2.42 14.42
C LYS A 305 10.41 -1.57 13.17
N ILE A 306 11.26 -1.71 12.16
CA ILE A 306 11.06 -1.11 10.84
C ILE A 306 10.98 -2.21 9.78
N SER A 307 10.02 -2.07 8.86
CA SER A 307 9.90 -2.94 7.69
C SER A 307 9.77 -2.10 6.41
N PHE A 308 10.45 -2.51 5.34
CA PHE A 308 10.46 -1.83 4.05
C PHE A 308 10.77 -2.84 2.93
N ASN A 309 10.42 -2.52 1.68
CA ASN A 309 10.87 -3.30 0.51
C ASN A 309 12.25 -2.80 0.05
N ASP A 310 13.08 -3.68 -0.50
CA ASP A 310 14.41 -3.34 -1.03
C ASP A 310 14.33 -2.29 -2.17
N PRO A 311 14.86 -1.06 -1.99
CA PRO A 311 14.81 -0.02 -3.04
C PRO A 311 15.84 -0.25 -4.16
N ALA A 312 16.65 -1.30 -4.11
CA ALA A 312 17.60 -1.68 -5.15
C ALA A 312 17.05 -2.74 -6.14
N LEU A 313 15.76 -3.09 -6.07
CA LEU A 313 15.19 -4.23 -6.82
C LEU A 313 15.44 -4.22 -8.34
N SER A 314 15.34 -3.06 -8.98
CA SER A 314 15.61 -2.85 -10.42
C SER A 314 17.08 -2.56 -10.74
N VAL A 315 17.97 -2.49 -9.73
CA VAL A 315 19.36 -2.08 -9.92
C VAL A 315 20.27 -3.31 -10.11
N ILE A 316 20.88 -3.39 -11.30
CA ILE A 316 21.93 -4.37 -11.61
C ILE A 316 23.31 -3.79 -11.20
N GLY A 317 24.16 -4.60 -10.55
CA GLY A 317 25.53 -4.22 -10.21
C GLY A 317 26.25 -5.24 -9.32
N GLU A 318 27.58 -5.26 -9.38
CA GLU A 318 28.42 -6.33 -8.79
C GLU A 318 28.39 -6.44 -7.25
N ASP A 319 27.92 -5.40 -6.53
CA ASP A 319 27.89 -5.33 -5.06
C ASP A 319 26.48 -5.10 -4.46
N THR A 320 25.40 -5.17 -5.26
CA THR A 320 24.04 -4.82 -4.81
C THR A 320 23.52 -5.71 -3.67
N SER A 321 24.09 -6.91 -3.50
CA SER A 321 23.75 -7.81 -2.40
C SER A 321 24.32 -7.38 -1.04
N GLN A 322 25.19 -6.37 -0.97
CA GLN A 322 25.71 -5.79 0.27
C GLN A 322 25.10 -4.40 0.53
N GLN A 323 24.13 -4.38 1.44
CA GLN A 323 23.35 -3.17 1.75
C GLN A 323 23.53 -2.72 3.19
N ALA A 324 23.06 -1.51 3.50
CA ALA A 324 22.89 -1.07 4.87
C ALA A 324 21.76 -0.05 5.06
N LEU A 325 21.00 -0.21 6.13
CA LEU A 325 20.10 0.83 6.63
C LEU A 325 20.95 1.87 7.38
N LEU A 326 20.85 3.12 6.95
CA LEU A 326 21.38 4.31 7.62
C LEU A 326 20.22 4.94 8.40
N ILE A 327 20.37 5.04 9.72
CA ILE A 327 19.39 5.65 10.61
C ILE A 327 19.98 6.94 11.15
N SER A 328 19.23 8.04 11.10
CA SER A 328 19.67 9.34 11.62
C SER A 328 18.59 10.06 12.41
N ALA A 329 19.00 10.76 13.47
CA ALA A 329 18.18 11.61 14.32
C ALA A 329 19.05 12.70 14.97
N ASP A 330 18.45 13.62 15.72
CA ASP A 330 19.19 14.63 16.47
C ASP A 330 20.20 13.97 17.42
N ASN A 331 21.49 14.26 17.22
CA ASN A 331 22.63 13.68 17.94
C ASN A 331 22.65 12.14 17.99
N PHE A 332 22.17 11.48 16.93
CA PHE A 332 22.24 10.03 16.76
C PHE A 332 22.38 9.62 15.29
N SER A 333 23.27 8.67 15.02
CA SER A 333 23.43 8.03 13.71
C SER A 333 23.88 6.60 13.90
N GLU A 334 23.30 5.66 13.15
CA GLU A 334 23.63 4.25 13.17
C GLU A 334 23.68 3.67 11.75
N LYS A 335 24.59 2.73 11.50
CA LYS A 335 24.65 1.92 10.28
C LYS A 335 24.38 0.45 10.60
N ILE A 336 23.40 -0.14 9.91
CA ILE A 336 23.03 -1.55 10.05
C ILE A 336 23.22 -2.22 8.69
N ALA A 337 24.37 -2.90 8.52
CA ALA A 337 24.65 -3.66 7.32
C ALA A 337 23.91 -5.01 7.32
N TYR A 338 23.44 -5.42 6.15
CA TYR A 338 22.78 -6.72 5.92
C TYR A 338 23.07 -7.24 4.50
N LYS A 339 22.83 -8.53 4.28
CA LYS A 339 22.89 -9.15 2.95
C LYS A 339 21.48 -9.48 2.47
N VAL A 340 21.17 -9.11 1.24
CA VAL A 340 19.97 -9.57 0.49
C VAL A 340 20.36 -10.73 -0.44
N PRO A 341 19.40 -11.46 -1.06
CA PRO A 341 19.71 -12.44 -2.09
C PRO A 341 20.61 -11.86 -3.19
N ASP A 342 21.52 -12.68 -3.69
CA ASP A 342 22.39 -12.28 -4.79
C ASP A 342 21.64 -12.36 -6.12
N LYS A 343 21.87 -11.40 -7.03
CA LYS A 343 21.30 -11.40 -8.39
C LYS A 343 22.37 -11.59 -9.48
N GLN A 344 23.66 -11.71 -9.12
CA GLN A 344 24.75 -11.73 -10.10
C GLN A 344 24.72 -12.95 -11.05
N ASP A 345 24.18 -14.08 -10.60
CA ASP A 345 23.96 -15.28 -11.42
C ASP A 345 22.75 -15.16 -12.38
N GLN A 346 21.94 -14.11 -12.23
CA GLN A 346 20.77 -13.82 -13.05
C GLN A 346 20.96 -12.62 -13.98
N ALA A 347 22.12 -11.95 -13.95
CA ALA A 347 22.36 -10.67 -14.64
C ALA A 347 21.96 -10.70 -16.13
N GLU A 348 22.39 -11.72 -16.89
CA GLU A 348 22.05 -11.92 -18.30
C GLU A 348 20.52 -12.03 -18.54
N ARG A 349 19.79 -12.67 -17.62
CA ARG A 349 18.32 -12.78 -17.67
C ARG A 349 17.61 -11.48 -17.30
N ILE A 350 18.21 -10.67 -16.41
CA ILE A 350 17.67 -9.34 -16.06
C ILE A 350 17.92 -8.36 -17.21
N ASP A 351 19.08 -8.44 -17.88
CA ASP A 351 19.38 -7.67 -19.09
C ASP A 351 18.44 -8.04 -20.25
N GLN A 352 18.19 -9.34 -20.49
CA GLN A 352 17.17 -9.81 -21.45
C GLN A 352 15.76 -9.30 -21.12
N PHE A 353 15.31 -9.46 -19.87
CA PHE A 353 14.03 -8.95 -19.38
C PHE A 353 13.91 -7.43 -19.60
N ASN A 354 14.93 -6.66 -19.23
CA ASN A 354 14.96 -5.22 -19.43
C ASN A 354 14.97 -4.84 -20.92
N GLN A 355 15.64 -5.61 -21.79
CA GLN A 355 15.62 -5.39 -23.23
C GLN A 355 14.21 -5.58 -23.80
N THR A 356 13.51 -6.67 -23.46
CA THR A 356 12.13 -6.92 -23.91
C THR A 356 11.16 -5.81 -23.44
N VAL A 357 11.32 -5.29 -22.21
CA VAL A 357 10.50 -4.14 -21.76
C VAL A 357 10.84 -2.86 -22.55
N ASN A 358 12.12 -2.56 -22.81
CA ASN A 358 12.54 -1.41 -23.61
C ASN A 358 12.11 -1.48 -25.09
N GLU A 359 11.91 -2.68 -25.63
CA GLU A 359 11.45 -2.89 -27.01
C GLU A 359 9.99 -2.46 -27.20
N TYR A 360 9.12 -2.76 -26.22
CA TYR A 360 7.69 -2.44 -26.27
C TYR A 360 7.32 -1.09 -25.63
N PHE A 361 8.15 -0.53 -24.74
CA PHE A 361 7.86 0.72 -24.04
C PHE A 361 8.93 1.80 -24.28
N PRO A 362 8.67 2.80 -25.13
CA PRO A 362 9.65 3.86 -25.42
C PRO A 362 9.82 4.84 -24.24
N GLU A 363 11.03 5.39 -24.07
CA GLU A 363 11.50 6.23 -22.94
C GLU A 363 10.57 7.38 -22.44
N GLN A 364 9.57 7.79 -23.22
CA GLN A 364 8.64 8.88 -22.86
C GLN A 364 7.35 8.40 -22.19
N GLU A 365 7.01 7.12 -22.35
CA GLU A 365 5.92 6.49 -21.60
C GLU A 365 6.43 6.08 -20.20
N THR A 366 5.52 5.92 -19.25
CA THR A 366 5.88 5.62 -17.85
C THR A 366 5.40 4.23 -17.49
N VAL A 367 6.31 3.26 -17.47
CA VAL A 367 6.05 1.86 -17.10
C VAL A 367 6.70 1.51 -15.76
N ALA A 368 6.03 0.65 -15.01
CA ALA A 368 6.59 -0.18 -13.95
C ALA A 368 6.14 -1.62 -14.21
N LEU A 369 7.06 -2.58 -14.09
CA LEU A 369 6.79 -3.98 -14.43
C LEU A 369 7.57 -4.90 -13.51
N GLN A 370 6.88 -5.91 -12.96
CA GLN A 370 7.46 -6.99 -12.18
C GLN A 370 6.94 -8.35 -12.65
N ILE A 371 7.84 -9.33 -12.75
CA ILE A 371 7.50 -10.73 -13.05
C ILE A 371 8.35 -11.68 -12.17
N GLN A 372 7.74 -12.75 -11.66
CA GLN A 372 8.41 -13.71 -10.79
C GLN A 372 7.76 -15.10 -10.86
N LYS A 373 8.56 -16.18 -10.87
CA LYS A 373 8.06 -17.54 -10.64
C LYS A 373 7.89 -17.75 -9.13
N VAL A 374 6.73 -18.27 -8.71
CA VAL A 374 6.39 -18.41 -7.29
C VAL A 374 7.33 -19.44 -6.63
N GLY A 375 8.20 -18.95 -5.74
CA GLY A 375 9.24 -19.74 -5.07
C GLY A 375 10.67 -19.28 -5.39
N ASP A 376 10.88 -18.52 -6.46
CA ASP A 376 12.18 -17.93 -6.79
C ASP A 376 12.60 -16.90 -5.73
N GLN A 377 13.91 -16.81 -5.47
CA GLN A 377 14.47 -16.00 -4.37
C GLN A 377 14.36 -14.48 -4.57
N ALA A 378 14.11 -14.01 -5.79
CA ALA A 378 13.94 -12.61 -6.12
C ALA A 378 13.05 -12.43 -7.36
N PRO A 379 12.34 -11.29 -7.48
CA PRO A 379 11.64 -10.92 -8.71
C PRO A 379 12.57 -10.24 -9.74
N PHE A 380 12.16 -10.31 -11.00
CA PHE A 380 12.60 -9.42 -12.07
C PHE A 380 11.73 -8.15 -12.01
N VAL A 381 12.37 -6.98 -11.94
CA VAL A 381 11.70 -5.69 -11.75
C VAL A 381 12.38 -4.67 -12.67
N TYR A 382 11.60 -4.01 -13.51
CA TYR A 382 12.09 -2.98 -14.44
C TYR A 382 12.18 -1.61 -13.73
N GLU A 383 11.05 -1.21 -13.14
CA GLU A 383 10.89 -0.01 -12.32
C GLU A 383 9.79 -0.30 -11.27
N ASP A 384 9.87 0.35 -10.11
CA ASP A 384 8.90 0.17 -9.00
C ASP A 384 8.35 1.51 -8.46
N GLN A 385 8.19 2.47 -9.37
CA GLN A 385 7.63 3.78 -9.05
C GLN A 385 6.14 3.70 -8.65
N THR A 386 5.80 4.31 -7.53
CA THR A 386 4.41 4.43 -7.05
C THR A 386 3.54 5.20 -8.06
N MET A 387 2.45 4.57 -8.50
CA MET A 387 1.45 5.12 -9.43
C MET A 387 0.05 5.10 -8.82
N GLU A 388 -0.88 5.81 -9.46
CA GLU A 388 -2.32 5.76 -9.21
C GLU A 388 -2.82 4.33 -9.44
N ALA A 389 -3.61 3.76 -8.53
CA ALA A 389 -3.87 2.31 -8.54
C ALA A 389 -5.05 1.88 -9.42
N ASP A 390 -6.00 2.79 -9.68
CA ASP A 390 -7.29 2.48 -10.33
C ASP A 390 -7.94 1.23 -9.69
N ARG A 391 -8.64 0.40 -10.48
CA ARG A 391 -9.22 -0.89 -10.06
C ARG A 391 -8.25 -1.84 -9.32
N LEU A 392 -6.93 -1.70 -9.44
CA LEU A 392 -5.99 -2.61 -8.74
C LEU A 392 -5.95 -2.43 -7.22
N ILE A 393 -6.49 -1.33 -6.67
CA ILE A 393 -6.68 -1.20 -5.21
C ILE A 393 -7.61 -2.30 -4.67
N ALA A 394 -8.48 -2.85 -5.51
CA ALA A 394 -9.39 -3.93 -5.17
C ALA A 394 -8.67 -5.17 -4.61
N TRP A 395 -7.45 -5.51 -5.07
CA TRP A 395 -6.70 -6.65 -4.54
C TRP A 395 -6.54 -6.58 -3.01
N PHE A 396 -6.18 -5.41 -2.50
CA PHE A 396 -5.98 -5.17 -1.07
C PHE A 396 -7.30 -5.04 -0.29
N ILE A 397 -8.33 -4.46 -0.91
CA ILE A 397 -9.68 -4.34 -0.32
C ILE A 397 -10.32 -5.73 -0.18
N LEU A 398 -10.20 -6.58 -1.19
CA LEU A 398 -10.67 -7.95 -1.19
C LEU A 398 -9.92 -8.78 -0.16
N GLN A 399 -8.57 -8.72 -0.11
CA GLN A 399 -7.79 -9.34 0.96
C GLN A 399 -8.35 -8.97 2.33
N ARG A 400 -8.47 -7.66 2.63
CA ARG A 400 -8.92 -7.23 3.97
C ARG A 400 -10.36 -7.67 4.26
N THR A 401 -11.21 -7.77 3.24
CA THR A 401 -12.58 -8.29 3.38
C THR A 401 -12.56 -9.77 3.74
N TYR A 402 -11.75 -10.59 3.05
CA TYR A 402 -11.60 -12.02 3.37
C TYR A 402 -10.94 -12.26 4.74
N GLU A 403 -10.00 -11.42 5.19
CA GLU A 403 -9.49 -11.45 6.58
C GLU A 403 -10.61 -11.23 7.61
N LEU A 404 -11.50 -10.26 7.39
CA LEU A 404 -12.63 -9.98 8.29
C LEU A 404 -13.67 -11.12 8.31
N VAL A 405 -13.80 -11.86 7.21
CA VAL A 405 -14.64 -13.08 7.12
C VAL A 405 -13.97 -14.25 7.86
N ALA A 406 -12.66 -14.47 7.68
CA ALA A 406 -11.90 -15.52 8.35
C ALA A 406 -11.86 -15.35 9.88
N ASP A 407 -11.69 -14.11 10.36
CA ASP A 407 -11.80 -13.76 11.79
C ASP A 407 -13.25 -13.90 12.33
N GLY A 408 -14.25 -14.06 11.46
CA GLY A 408 -15.67 -14.11 11.83
C GLY A 408 -16.22 -12.78 12.35
N ILE A 409 -15.64 -11.66 11.91
CA ILE A 409 -16.08 -10.29 12.24
C ILE A 409 -17.23 -9.87 11.32
N VAL A 410 -17.24 -10.38 10.08
CA VAL A 410 -18.22 -10.13 9.02
C VAL A 410 -18.64 -11.47 8.39
N SER A 411 -19.86 -11.57 7.84
CA SER A 411 -20.27 -12.74 7.04
C SER A 411 -20.49 -12.39 5.56
N LEU A 412 -20.26 -13.35 4.64
CA LEU A 412 -20.48 -13.15 3.20
C LEU A 412 -21.95 -12.90 2.84
N ASP A 413 -22.88 -13.43 3.66
CA ASP A 413 -24.33 -13.21 3.56
C ASP A 413 -24.86 -12.04 4.40
N GLU A 414 -23.97 -11.24 5.01
CA GLU A 414 -24.34 -10.07 5.80
C GLU A 414 -24.81 -8.91 4.90
N GLU A 415 -26.04 -8.43 5.09
CA GLU A 415 -26.57 -7.28 4.36
C GLU A 415 -25.95 -5.96 4.86
N ILE A 416 -25.17 -5.32 3.98
CA ILE A 416 -24.60 -3.99 4.20
C ILE A 416 -25.57 -2.95 3.63
N PRO A 417 -26.12 -2.02 4.44
CA PRO A 417 -27.00 -0.97 3.95
C PRO A 417 -26.19 0.08 3.17
N VAL A 418 -26.73 0.51 2.03
CA VAL A 418 -26.12 1.50 1.16
C VAL A 418 -26.10 2.87 1.86
N LYS A 419 -24.94 3.51 1.86
CA LYS A 419 -24.67 4.77 2.57
C LYS A 419 -24.30 5.83 1.55
N THR A 420 -25.15 6.85 1.40
CA THR A 420 -24.97 7.94 0.41
C THR A 420 -23.64 8.71 0.58
N GLN A 421 -23.01 8.68 1.76
CA GLN A 421 -21.68 9.25 2.01
C GLN A 421 -20.48 8.37 1.59
N LEU A 422 -20.73 7.12 1.17
CA LEU A 422 -19.72 6.19 0.64
C LEU A 422 -19.84 6.00 -0.88
N ILE A 423 -20.87 6.57 -1.51
CA ILE A 423 -21.00 6.59 -2.97
C ILE A 423 -19.85 7.40 -3.55
N ALA A 424 -19.10 6.77 -4.46
CA ALA A 424 -17.99 7.39 -5.15
C ALA A 424 -18.49 8.58 -6.01
N SER A 425 -17.75 9.68 -6.00
CA SER A 425 -18.09 10.83 -6.85
C SER A 425 -17.93 10.44 -8.32
N GLY A 426 -18.85 10.85 -9.20
CA GLY A 426 -18.84 10.48 -10.63
C GLY A 426 -19.31 9.06 -10.96
N ASP A 427 -19.51 8.22 -9.95
CA ASP A 427 -19.90 6.82 -10.12
C ASP A 427 -21.37 6.67 -10.58
N VAL A 428 -21.60 5.73 -11.49
CA VAL A 428 -22.89 5.35 -12.07
C VAL A 428 -23.13 3.83 -12.01
N GLY A 429 -22.29 3.11 -11.24
CA GLY A 429 -22.39 1.68 -10.97
C GLY A 429 -23.64 1.28 -10.18
N GLN A 430 -23.73 -0.01 -9.86
CA GLN A 430 -24.93 -0.59 -9.25
C GLN A 430 -25.14 -0.10 -7.82
N VAL A 431 -24.08 0.12 -7.05
CA VAL A 431 -24.23 0.69 -5.69
C VAL A 431 -24.52 2.20 -5.75
N ALA A 432 -23.98 2.91 -6.75
CA ALA A 432 -24.21 4.33 -6.96
C ALA A 432 -25.65 4.68 -7.35
N SER A 433 -26.30 3.83 -8.16
CA SER A 433 -27.69 4.03 -8.60
C SER A 433 -28.71 4.05 -7.45
N GLN A 434 -28.39 3.42 -6.31
CA GLN A 434 -29.26 3.29 -5.13
C GLN A 434 -30.64 2.67 -5.48
N GLU A 435 -30.71 1.77 -6.47
CA GLU A 435 -31.91 0.98 -6.77
C GLU A 435 -32.23 -0.07 -5.68
N ARG A 436 -31.29 -0.34 -4.78
CA ARG A 436 -31.43 -1.22 -3.61
C ARG A 436 -30.94 -0.53 -2.35
N ASP A 437 -31.66 -0.73 -1.24
CA ASP A 437 -31.27 -0.23 0.08
C ASP A 437 -30.09 -1.01 0.71
N SER A 438 -29.85 -2.25 0.28
CA SER A 438 -28.80 -3.15 0.79
C SER A 438 -28.23 -4.11 -0.27
N TYR A 439 -26.98 -4.51 -0.04
CA TYR A 439 -26.24 -5.55 -0.78
C TYR A 439 -25.54 -6.46 0.23
N THR A 440 -25.41 -7.75 -0.06
CA THR A 440 -24.57 -8.63 0.79
C THR A 440 -23.08 -8.34 0.58
N VAL A 441 -22.24 -8.75 1.52
CA VAL A 441 -20.77 -8.65 1.37
C VAL A 441 -20.29 -9.42 0.13
N GLN A 442 -20.88 -10.57 -0.19
CA GLN A 442 -20.61 -11.27 -1.45
C GLN A 442 -20.99 -10.44 -2.68
N GLU A 443 -22.17 -9.80 -2.70
CA GLU A 443 -22.57 -8.95 -3.83
C GLU A 443 -21.63 -7.75 -3.99
N LEU A 444 -21.12 -7.16 -2.90
CA LEU A 444 -20.12 -6.09 -2.95
C LEU A 444 -18.75 -6.58 -3.47
N ILE A 445 -18.34 -7.81 -3.14
CA ILE A 445 -17.16 -8.48 -3.71
C ILE A 445 -17.34 -8.72 -5.21
N ASP A 446 -18.49 -9.27 -5.62
CA ASP A 446 -18.81 -9.57 -7.02
C ASP A 446 -18.81 -8.30 -7.88
N LEU A 447 -19.40 -7.20 -7.38
CA LEU A 447 -19.39 -5.89 -8.05
C LEU A 447 -17.99 -5.25 -8.11
N THR A 448 -17.18 -5.42 -7.05
CA THR A 448 -15.79 -4.97 -7.01
C THR A 448 -14.94 -5.67 -8.08
N ILE A 449 -15.12 -6.97 -8.29
CA ILE A 449 -14.36 -7.77 -9.25
C ILE A 449 -14.86 -7.57 -10.68
N GLN A 450 -16.16 -7.82 -10.91
CA GLN A 450 -16.75 -7.82 -12.26
C GLN A 450 -16.79 -6.41 -12.84
N ALA A 451 -17.49 -5.49 -12.17
CA ALA A 451 -17.72 -4.14 -12.67
C ALA A 451 -16.58 -3.16 -12.32
N GLY A 452 -15.88 -3.38 -11.20
CA GLY A 452 -14.98 -2.35 -10.64
C GLY A 452 -15.75 -1.24 -9.93
N ASP A 453 -16.92 -1.56 -9.34
CA ASP A 453 -17.81 -0.58 -8.70
C ASP A 453 -17.10 0.12 -7.53
N ALA A 454 -16.74 1.39 -7.73
CA ALA A 454 -15.95 2.18 -6.76
C ALA A 454 -16.75 2.46 -5.48
N SER A 455 -18.08 2.60 -5.59
CA SER A 455 -18.98 2.68 -4.44
C SER A 455 -19.01 1.37 -3.64
N ALA A 456 -18.99 0.20 -4.29
CA ALA A 456 -18.88 -1.09 -3.60
C ALA A 456 -17.55 -1.22 -2.85
N MET A 457 -16.44 -0.85 -3.50
CA MET A 457 -15.11 -0.79 -2.87
C MET A 457 -15.09 0.14 -1.64
N ASN A 458 -15.70 1.33 -1.72
CA ASN A 458 -15.82 2.24 -0.57
C ASN A 458 -16.66 1.63 0.58
N HIS A 459 -17.68 0.82 0.28
CA HIS A 459 -18.45 0.09 1.30
C HIS A 459 -17.61 -1.01 1.97
N LEU A 460 -16.83 -1.79 1.21
CA LEU A 460 -15.91 -2.79 1.75
C LEU A 460 -14.80 -2.15 2.63
N VAL A 461 -14.23 -1.02 2.18
CA VAL A 461 -13.27 -0.23 2.98
C VAL A 461 -13.90 0.28 4.28
N GLN A 462 -15.21 0.58 4.31
CA GLN A 462 -15.91 0.92 5.55
C GLN A 462 -16.05 -0.26 6.52
N LEU A 463 -16.10 -1.51 6.05
CA LEU A 463 -16.05 -2.71 6.93
C LEU A 463 -14.68 -2.81 7.63
N ALA A 464 -13.60 -2.41 6.94
CA ALA A 464 -12.26 -2.26 7.51
C ALA A 464 -12.08 -0.99 8.39
N GLU A 465 -13.15 -0.53 9.04
CA GLU A 465 -13.26 0.71 9.84
C GLU A 465 -12.99 2.02 9.06
N GLY A 466 -12.88 1.97 7.73
CA GLY A 466 -12.68 3.14 6.84
C GLY A 466 -11.21 3.45 6.50
N VAL A 467 -11.03 4.38 5.55
CA VAL A 467 -9.75 4.73 4.89
C VAL A 467 -8.54 4.83 5.84
N ASN A 468 -8.69 5.52 6.98
CA ASN A 468 -7.60 5.70 7.94
C ASN A 468 -7.13 4.39 8.58
N ARG A 469 -8.04 3.44 8.84
CA ARG A 469 -7.71 2.13 9.41
C ARG A 469 -7.22 1.17 8.33
N PHE A 470 -7.81 1.23 7.12
CA PHE A 470 -7.33 0.49 5.95
C PHE A 470 -5.88 0.84 5.60
N ASN A 471 -5.52 2.14 5.55
CA ASN A 471 -4.14 2.59 5.36
C ASN A 471 -3.18 2.15 6.47
N TYR A 472 -3.66 2.06 7.70
CA TYR A 472 -2.86 1.55 8.82
C TYR A 472 -2.62 0.04 8.68
N TRP A 473 -3.65 -0.72 8.30
CA TRP A 473 -3.54 -2.16 8.00
C TRP A 473 -2.62 -2.44 6.81
N LEU A 474 -2.68 -1.67 5.72
CA LEU A 474 -1.78 -1.81 4.56
C LEU A 474 -0.31 -1.84 5.01
N LYS A 475 0.07 -0.89 5.87
CA LYS A 475 1.43 -0.80 6.44
C LYS A 475 1.76 -1.89 7.46
N GLU A 476 0.80 -2.43 8.20
CA GLU A 476 1.04 -3.59 9.07
C GLU A 476 1.24 -4.89 8.26
N SER A 477 0.52 -5.05 7.15
CA SER A 477 0.54 -6.24 6.27
C SER A 477 1.70 -6.29 5.28
N GLY A 478 2.52 -5.24 5.21
CA GLY A 478 3.73 -5.15 4.38
C GLY A 478 3.56 -4.44 3.04
N TYR A 479 2.48 -3.67 2.87
CA TYR A 479 2.22 -2.85 1.68
C TYR A 479 2.57 -1.41 2.01
N PHE A 480 3.80 -1.02 1.69
CA PHE A 480 4.42 0.20 2.23
C PHE A 480 4.17 1.45 1.36
N ALA A 481 4.06 1.25 0.04
CA ALA A 481 3.75 2.27 -0.95
C ALA A 481 2.25 2.39 -1.21
N THR A 482 1.51 1.27 -1.21
CA THR A 482 0.06 1.25 -1.39
C THR A 482 -0.66 2.08 -0.33
N ARG A 483 -1.57 2.96 -0.76
CA ARG A 483 -2.41 3.78 0.13
C ARG A 483 -3.61 4.40 -0.58
N MET A 484 -4.68 4.62 0.18
CA MET A 484 -5.81 5.47 -0.20
C MET A 484 -5.56 6.89 0.31
N ASN A 485 -5.36 7.85 -0.61
CA ASN A 485 -5.20 9.26 -0.28
C ASN A 485 -6.55 9.97 -0.03
N ALA A 486 -7.64 9.39 -0.54
CA ALA A 486 -9.02 9.82 -0.36
C ALA A 486 -9.96 8.58 -0.41
N PRO A 487 -11.27 8.71 -0.09
CA PRO A 487 -12.28 7.77 -0.59
C PRO A 487 -12.23 7.68 -2.12
N LEU A 488 -12.61 6.53 -2.70
CA LEU A 488 -12.56 6.35 -4.15
C LEU A 488 -13.60 7.24 -4.84
N ALA A 489 -13.21 7.74 -6.01
CA ALA A 489 -14.04 8.48 -6.95
C ALA A 489 -13.82 7.94 -8.36
N ILE A 490 -14.72 8.26 -9.29
CA ILE A 490 -14.60 7.99 -10.72
C ILE A 490 -14.50 9.33 -11.46
N GLU A 491 -13.50 9.45 -12.31
CA GLU A 491 -13.28 10.61 -13.20
C GLU A 491 -13.64 10.21 -14.65
N GLU A 492 -13.05 10.87 -15.65
CA GLU A 492 -13.38 10.61 -17.06
C GLU A 492 -13.11 9.14 -17.46
N GLU A 493 -14.01 8.57 -18.29
CA GLU A 493 -13.85 7.25 -18.91
C GLU A 493 -13.59 6.09 -17.91
N ALA A 494 -14.35 6.11 -16.80
CA ALA A 494 -14.39 5.09 -15.75
C ALA A 494 -13.07 4.88 -14.96
N TYR A 495 -12.14 5.83 -15.04
CA TYR A 495 -10.91 5.86 -14.26
C TYR A 495 -11.20 6.08 -12.76
N ILE A 496 -10.80 5.12 -11.90
CA ILE A 496 -10.94 5.24 -10.45
C ILE A 496 -9.77 6.01 -9.83
N THR A 497 -10.06 7.08 -9.09
CA THR A 497 -9.07 7.90 -8.40
C THR A 497 -9.16 7.79 -6.87
N GLY A 498 -8.19 8.38 -6.17
CA GLY A 498 -8.13 8.39 -4.70
C GLY A 498 -7.15 7.37 -4.07
N SER A 499 -6.54 6.47 -4.85
CA SER A 499 -5.57 5.46 -4.35
C SER A 499 -4.32 5.33 -5.22
N VAL A 500 -3.22 4.86 -4.62
CA VAL A 500 -1.91 4.62 -5.26
C VAL A 500 -1.32 3.27 -4.81
N THR A 501 -0.44 2.68 -5.62
CA THR A 501 0.28 1.42 -5.40
C THR A 501 1.57 1.37 -6.24
N ASN A 502 2.46 0.41 -5.98
CA ASN A 502 3.58 0.07 -6.87
C ASN A 502 3.52 -1.42 -7.30
N VAL A 503 4.53 -1.91 -8.02
CA VAL A 503 4.53 -3.31 -8.49
C VAL A 503 4.98 -4.29 -7.40
N THR A 504 5.88 -3.88 -6.51
CA THR A 504 6.34 -4.74 -5.41
C THR A 504 5.21 -5.07 -4.43
N ASP A 505 4.42 -4.10 -3.98
CA ASP A 505 3.34 -4.34 -3.01
C ASP A 505 2.24 -5.26 -3.59
N LEU A 506 1.87 -5.05 -4.87
CA LEU A 506 0.96 -5.94 -5.60
C LEU A 506 1.55 -7.35 -5.75
N SER A 507 2.81 -7.47 -6.15
CA SER A 507 3.47 -8.76 -6.34
C SER A 507 3.69 -9.50 -5.01
N ASN A 508 3.90 -8.78 -3.90
CA ASN A 508 3.95 -9.34 -2.54
C ASN A 508 2.59 -9.93 -2.12
N LEU A 509 1.48 -9.24 -2.42
CA LEU A 509 0.12 -9.74 -2.19
C LEU A 509 -0.13 -11.01 -3.03
N LEU A 510 0.11 -10.94 -4.34
CA LEU A 510 -0.12 -12.04 -5.26
C LEU A 510 0.78 -13.24 -4.98
N SER A 511 2.01 -13.03 -4.52
CA SER A 511 2.94 -14.08 -4.09
C SER A 511 2.47 -14.82 -2.83
N LYS A 512 1.83 -14.14 -1.88
CA LYS A 512 1.20 -14.77 -0.71
C LYS A 512 -0.04 -15.55 -1.14
N LEU A 513 -0.88 -14.98 -2.02
CA LEU A 513 -2.10 -15.61 -2.53
C LEU A 513 -1.82 -16.89 -3.32
N ALA A 514 -0.83 -16.86 -4.20
CA ALA A 514 -0.35 -18.05 -4.92
C ALA A 514 -0.04 -19.20 -3.95
N LYS A 515 0.79 -18.91 -2.93
CA LYS A 515 1.21 -19.86 -1.89
C LYS A 515 0.10 -20.32 -0.93
N ASN A 516 -1.14 -19.83 -1.06
CA ASN A 516 -2.24 -20.00 -0.09
C ASN A 516 -1.85 -19.53 1.33
N GLN A 517 -1.25 -18.34 1.39
CA GLN A 517 -0.65 -17.70 2.57
C GLN A 517 -1.02 -16.21 2.71
N LEU A 518 -2.06 -15.74 2.02
CA LEU A 518 -2.52 -14.34 2.13
C LEU A 518 -3.45 -14.14 3.33
N VAL A 519 -4.48 -14.99 3.46
CA VAL A 519 -5.41 -15.04 4.59
C VAL A 519 -5.30 -16.43 5.24
N ASP A 520 -5.85 -17.45 4.58
CA ASP A 520 -5.66 -18.87 4.86
C ASP A 520 -6.07 -19.71 3.64
N GLU A 521 -5.83 -21.03 3.65
CA GLU A 521 -6.13 -21.89 2.51
C GLU A 521 -7.62 -21.96 2.12
N GLU A 522 -8.57 -21.72 3.03
CA GLU A 522 -10.00 -21.71 2.69
C GLU A 522 -10.37 -20.37 2.00
N HIS A 523 -9.94 -19.25 2.57
CA HIS A 523 -10.28 -17.91 2.09
C HIS A 523 -9.47 -17.47 0.86
N ASP A 524 -8.21 -17.91 0.73
CA ASP A 524 -7.40 -17.69 -0.48
C ASP A 524 -7.99 -18.42 -1.69
N ASN A 525 -8.55 -19.61 -1.49
CA ASN A 525 -9.28 -20.33 -2.55
C ASN A 525 -10.59 -19.62 -2.91
N LEU A 526 -11.35 -19.10 -1.94
CA LEU A 526 -12.56 -18.30 -2.22
C LEU A 526 -12.23 -17.00 -2.98
N LEU A 527 -11.13 -16.32 -2.65
CA LEU A 527 -10.65 -15.14 -3.39
C LEU A 527 -10.23 -15.51 -4.82
N LYS A 528 -9.50 -16.63 -5.00
CA LYS A 528 -9.16 -17.17 -6.33
C LYS A 528 -10.42 -17.52 -7.13
N GLU A 529 -11.41 -18.18 -6.53
CA GLU A 529 -12.69 -18.50 -7.17
C GLU A 529 -13.44 -17.23 -7.61
N ALA A 530 -13.55 -16.22 -6.74
CA ALA A 530 -14.20 -14.96 -7.05
C ALA A 530 -13.48 -14.18 -8.17
N VAL A 531 -12.14 -14.14 -8.18
CA VAL A 531 -11.37 -13.43 -9.21
C VAL A 531 -11.48 -14.09 -10.60
N ASN A 532 -11.85 -15.38 -10.71
CA ASN A 532 -12.20 -15.96 -12.02
C ASN A 532 -13.45 -15.33 -12.67
N LEU A 533 -14.20 -14.49 -11.96
CA LEU A 533 -15.33 -13.70 -12.49
C LEU A 533 -14.88 -12.35 -13.07
N SER A 534 -13.60 -12.00 -12.96
CA SER A 534 -13.01 -10.80 -13.57
C SER A 534 -13.17 -10.81 -15.10
N PRO A 535 -13.50 -9.68 -15.76
CA PRO A 535 -13.62 -9.65 -17.21
C PRO A 535 -12.27 -9.88 -17.90
N TYR A 536 -12.20 -10.90 -18.75
CA TYR A 536 -11.05 -11.09 -19.64
C TYR A 536 -10.91 -9.91 -20.61
N THR A 537 -9.68 -9.47 -20.80
CA THR A 537 -9.26 -8.42 -21.75
C THR A 537 -8.10 -8.93 -22.59
N ASP A 538 -7.74 -8.21 -23.66
CA ASP A 538 -6.59 -8.59 -24.50
C ASP A 538 -5.24 -8.14 -23.90
N LYS A 539 -5.26 -7.48 -22.72
CA LYS A 539 -4.06 -7.11 -21.93
C LYS A 539 -3.15 -8.30 -21.61
N PHE A 540 -3.70 -9.50 -21.41
CA PHE A 540 -2.91 -10.73 -21.31
C PHE A 540 -3.15 -11.61 -22.55
N PRO A 541 -2.10 -12.10 -23.22
CA PRO A 541 -2.21 -12.81 -24.49
C PRO A 541 -3.07 -14.07 -24.39
N ASN A 542 -4.27 -14.02 -24.97
CA ASN A 542 -5.20 -15.14 -25.08
C ASN A 542 -4.70 -16.27 -26.02
N TYR A 543 -3.52 -16.08 -26.64
CA TYR A 543 -2.83 -17.04 -27.50
C TYR A 543 -1.61 -17.73 -26.85
N ASN A 544 -1.22 -17.36 -25.61
CA ASN A 544 -0.07 -18.00 -24.95
C ASN A 544 -0.44 -19.41 -24.44
N ALA A 545 -0.11 -20.43 -25.22
CA ALA A 545 -0.51 -21.81 -24.98
C ALA A 545 0.19 -22.50 -23.78
N LEU A 546 1.12 -21.82 -23.09
CA LEU A 546 1.78 -22.34 -21.88
C LEU A 546 0.95 -22.08 -20.62
N VAL A 547 0.14 -21.01 -20.63
CA VAL A 547 -0.68 -20.57 -19.49
C VAL A 547 -2.04 -21.27 -19.51
N THR A 548 -2.33 -22.06 -18.47
CA THR A 548 -3.56 -22.86 -18.36
C THR A 548 -4.68 -22.20 -17.59
N GLN A 549 -4.37 -21.25 -16.71
CA GLN A 549 -5.34 -20.45 -15.95
C GLN A 549 -4.72 -19.10 -15.54
N ARG A 550 -5.56 -18.07 -15.40
CA ARG A 550 -5.18 -16.74 -14.89
C ARG A 550 -6.12 -16.33 -13.76
N TYR A 551 -5.58 -15.63 -12.77
CA TYR A 551 -6.34 -14.92 -11.73
C TYR A 551 -5.89 -13.45 -11.78
N GLU A 552 -6.70 -12.57 -12.36
CA GLU A 552 -6.25 -11.23 -12.78
C GLU A 552 -7.28 -10.14 -12.48
N LEU A 553 -6.81 -9.00 -11.97
CA LEU A 553 -7.57 -7.74 -11.95
C LEU A 553 -6.81 -6.72 -12.80
N LEU A 554 -7.55 -5.76 -13.36
CA LEU A 554 -7.09 -4.89 -14.44
C LEU A 554 -7.95 -3.62 -14.56
N THR A 555 -7.38 -2.60 -15.20
CA THR A 555 -8.13 -1.39 -15.60
C THR A 555 -9.01 -1.68 -16.83
N THR A 556 -10.03 -0.87 -17.07
CA THR A 556 -10.77 -0.94 -18.35
C THR A 556 -9.82 -0.62 -19.52
N GLU A 557 -10.02 -1.27 -20.67
CA GLU A 557 -9.31 -0.93 -21.91
C GLU A 557 -9.66 0.48 -22.40
N GLU A 558 -10.80 1.01 -21.96
CA GLU A 558 -11.28 2.36 -22.27
C GLU A 558 -10.52 3.47 -21.50
N ASN A 559 -9.77 3.16 -20.43
CA ASN A 559 -9.11 4.20 -19.60
C ASN A 559 -8.01 4.92 -20.43
N PRO A 560 -8.10 6.25 -20.65
CA PRO A 560 -7.18 7.00 -21.50
C PRO A 560 -5.88 7.41 -20.80
N GLN A 561 -5.76 7.21 -19.49
CA GLN A 561 -4.62 7.66 -18.68
C GLN A 561 -3.75 6.51 -18.18
N LEU A 562 -4.38 5.40 -17.80
CA LEU A 562 -3.76 4.23 -17.16
C LEU A 562 -4.18 2.92 -17.86
N GLN A 563 -3.21 2.08 -18.19
CA GLN A 563 -3.46 0.68 -18.55
C GLN A 563 -2.65 -0.19 -17.59
N HIS A 564 -3.35 -0.90 -16.69
CA HIS A 564 -2.72 -1.75 -15.68
C HIS A 564 -3.35 -3.15 -15.65
N ILE A 565 -2.54 -4.13 -15.27
CA ILE A 565 -2.94 -5.51 -15.02
C ILE A 565 -2.05 -6.12 -13.93
N ALA A 566 -2.65 -6.88 -13.02
CA ALA A 566 -1.93 -7.59 -11.96
C ALA A 566 -2.60 -8.94 -11.68
N GLY A 567 -1.82 -10.02 -11.71
CA GLY A 567 -2.37 -11.35 -11.55
C GLY A 567 -1.38 -12.50 -11.36
N ILE A 568 -1.96 -13.70 -11.27
CA ILE A 568 -1.28 -14.99 -11.16
C ILE A 568 -1.57 -15.79 -12.42
N ALA A 569 -0.54 -16.28 -13.11
CA ALA A 569 -0.65 -17.21 -14.23
C ALA A 569 -0.19 -18.60 -13.79
N GLN A 570 -0.96 -19.64 -14.12
CA GLN A 570 -0.57 -21.03 -13.91
C GLN A 570 -0.01 -21.62 -15.21
N ALA A 571 1.20 -22.20 -15.17
CA ALA A 571 1.83 -22.84 -16.31
C ALA A 571 2.77 -23.98 -15.86
N GLU A 572 2.71 -25.12 -16.54
CA GLU A 572 3.53 -26.33 -16.26
C GLU A 572 3.52 -26.81 -14.80
N GLY A 573 2.43 -26.57 -14.05
CA GLY A 573 2.36 -26.90 -12.61
C GLY A 573 3.17 -25.98 -11.70
N SER A 574 3.66 -24.85 -12.23
CA SER A 574 4.18 -23.70 -11.48
C SER A 574 3.19 -22.54 -11.54
N GLU A 575 3.26 -21.63 -10.58
CA GLU A 575 2.56 -20.34 -10.62
C GLU A 575 3.56 -19.22 -10.86
N TYR A 576 3.12 -18.17 -11.56
CA TYR A 576 3.92 -17.01 -11.94
C TYR A 576 3.13 -15.74 -11.63
N ILE A 577 3.78 -14.78 -10.99
CA ILE A 577 3.22 -13.46 -10.69
C ILE A 577 3.65 -12.50 -11.78
N TYR A 578 2.73 -11.67 -12.25
CA TYR A 578 3.02 -10.56 -13.15
C TYR A 578 2.22 -9.32 -12.74
N VAL A 579 2.86 -8.16 -12.82
CA VAL A 579 2.27 -6.85 -12.55
C VAL A 579 2.81 -5.85 -13.57
N VAL A 580 1.91 -5.14 -14.26
CA VAL A 580 2.26 -4.07 -15.19
C VAL A 580 1.44 -2.84 -14.87
N LEU A 581 2.11 -1.71 -14.61
CA LEU A 581 1.50 -0.40 -14.41
C LEU A 581 2.04 0.55 -15.49
N THR A 582 1.18 1.07 -16.37
CA THR A 582 1.58 2.04 -17.42
C THR A 582 0.76 3.33 -17.36
N LYS A 583 1.41 4.48 -17.60
CA LYS A 583 0.77 5.79 -17.76
C LYS A 583 1.52 6.70 -18.74
N LYS A 584 0.86 7.78 -19.20
CA LYS A 584 1.36 8.74 -20.21
C LYS A 584 1.60 8.16 -21.61
N PHE A 585 0.81 7.17 -22.01
CA PHE A 585 0.72 6.73 -23.41
C PHE A 585 -0.23 7.64 -24.20
N ASN A 586 -0.27 7.49 -25.54
CA ASN A 586 -1.12 8.31 -26.41
C ASN A 586 -2.46 7.65 -26.78
N GLU A 587 -2.49 6.32 -26.91
CA GLU A 587 -3.62 5.54 -27.43
C GLU A 587 -3.78 4.26 -26.60
N SER A 588 -4.95 4.02 -26.01
CA SER A 588 -5.17 2.93 -25.05
C SER A 588 -5.08 1.54 -25.69
N TYR A 589 -5.66 1.34 -26.87
CA TYR A 589 -5.62 0.04 -27.56
C TYR A 589 -4.21 -0.36 -28.01
N ASP A 590 -3.42 0.59 -28.51
CA ASP A 590 -2.01 0.34 -28.84
C ASP A 590 -1.21 -0.03 -27.57
N MET A 591 -1.52 0.60 -26.42
CA MET A 591 -0.91 0.27 -25.13
C MET A 591 -1.32 -1.14 -24.65
N VAL A 592 -2.61 -1.50 -24.72
CA VAL A 592 -3.10 -2.87 -24.42
C VAL A 592 -2.35 -3.91 -25.27
N GLY A 593 -2.18 -3.67 -26.57
CA GLY A 593 -1.43 -4.55 -27.46
C GLY A 593 0.03 -4.75 -27.04
N ARG A 594 0.72 -3.67 -26.65
CA ARG A 594 2.13 -3.74 -26.19
C ARG A 594 2.29 -4.41 -24.83
N ILE A 595 1.34 -4.23 -23.91
CA ILE A 595 1.28 -5.01 -22.65
C ILE A 595 1.11 -6.51 -22.97
N SER A 596 0.20 -6.86 -23.89
CA SER A 596 -0.05 -8.24 -24.30
C SER A 596 1.18 -8.92 -24.90
N GLN A 597 1.90 -8.22 -25.80
CA GLN A 597 3.14 -8.70 -26.40
C GLN A 597 4.27 -8.85 -25.36
N THR A 598 4.48 -7.83 -24.52
CA THR A 598 5.50 -7.90 -23.44
C THR A 598 5.23 -9.07 -22.50
N LEU A 599 3.98 -9.25 -22.06
CA LEU A 599 3.61 -10.37 -21.18
C LEU A 599 3.74 -11.71 -21.88
N ASN A 600 3.45 -11.83 -23.18
CA ASN A 600 3.69 -13.07 -23.93
C ASN A 600 5.16 -13.48 -23.88
N ASP A 601 6.05 -12.55 -24.18
CA ASP A 601 7.45 -12.86 -24.42
C ASP A 601 8.19 -13.06 -23.09
N LEU A 602 7.95 -12.21 -22.09
CA LEU A 602 8.48 -12.41 -20.74
C LEU A 602 7.97 -13.69 -20.07
N MET A 603 6.67 -14.03 -20.22
CA MET A 603 6.15 -15.30 -19.71
C MET A 603 6.76 -16.50 -20.44
N THR A 604 6.96 -16.40 -21.76
CA THR A 604 7.59 -17.47 -22.55
C THR A 604 9.03 -17.69 -22.10
N GLN A 605 9.85 -16.63 -22.07
CA GLN A 605 11.23 -16.67 -21.56
C GLN A 605 11.32 -17.24 -20.12
N LEU A 606 10.40 -16.86 -19.25
CA LEU A 606 10.38 -17.28 -17.84
C LEU A 606 9.89 -18.72 -17.62
N ILE A 607 9.07 -19.26 -18.54
CA ILE A 607 8.60 -20.65 -18.49
C ILE A 607 9.61 -21.59 -19.16
N THR A 608 10.01 -21.31 -20.41
CA THR A 608 10.83 -22.25 -21.22
C THR A 608 12.33 -22.10 -20.96
N GLY A 609 12.79 -20.91 -20.58
CA GLY A 609 14.21 -20.56 -20.55
C GLY A 609 14.85 -20.36 -21.93
N GLU A 610 14.04 -20.27 -23.00
CA GLU A 610 14.50 -20.00 -24.36
C GLU A 610 14.28 -18.52 -24.73
N GLU A 611 15.24 -17.92 -25.45
CA GLU A 611 15.05 -16.62 -26.08
C GLU A 611 13.98 -16.72 -27.16
N VAL A 612 13.03 -15.78 -27.17
CA VAL A 612 12.07 -15.65 -28.27
C VAL A 612 12.83 -15.15 -29.50
N GLN A 613 13.15 -16.06 -30.42
CA GLN A 613 13.76 -15.68 -31.69
C GLN A 613 12.78 -14.85 -32.51
N GLU A 614 13.20 -13.66 -32.94
CA GLU A 614 12.48 -12.86 -33.92
C GLU A 614 12.04 -13.76 -35.09
N THR A 615 10.74 -14.02 -35.20
CA THR A 615 10.22 -14.73 -36.37
C THR A 615 10.13 -13.71 -37.50
N THR A 616 11.29 -13.31 -38.02
CA THR A 616 11.42 -12.47 -39.20
C THR A 616 10.63 -13.13 -40.32
N ILE A 617 9.48 -12.55 -40.65
CA ILE A 617 8.70 -12.94 -41.82
C ILE A 617 9.49 -12.46 -43.03
N GLU A 618 10.41 -13.30 -43.53
CA GLU A 618 11.08 -13.05 -44.80
C GLU A 618 10.00 -12.86 -45.88
N GLU A 619 9.88 -11.64 -46.41
CA GLU A 619 9.09 -11.36 -47.60
C GLU A 619 9.70 -12.13 -48.78
N SER A 620 9.29 -13.39 -48.92
CA SER A 620 9.65 -14.27 -50.04
C SER A 620 9.05 -13.68 -51.31
N SER A 621 9.83 -12.81 -51.96
CA SER A 621 9.46 -12.09 -53.17
C SER A 621 9.31 -13.04 -54.36
N VAL A 622 8.15 -13.67 -54.49
CA VAL A 622 7.79 -14.53 -55.62
C VAL A 622 7.65 -13.67 -56.88
N GLU A 623 8.43 -13.96 -57.92
CA GLU A 623 8.36 -13.25 -59.19
C GLU A 623 6.96 -13.35 -59.82
N VAL A 624 6.38 -12.21 -60.16
CA VAL A 624 5.03 -12.14 -60.75
C VAL A 624 5.08 -12.58 -62.23
N GLY A 625 4.72 -13.83 -62.48
CA GLY A 625 4.37 -14.32 -63.82
C GLY A 625 3.11 -13.61 -64.37
N PRO A 626 2.95 -13.54 -65.70
CA PRO A 626 1.86 -12.79 -66.32
C PRO A 626 0.49 -13.42 -66.03
N ALA A 627 -0.52 -12.57 -65.82
CA ALA A 627 -1.85 -12.99 -65.38
C ALA A 627 -2.60 -13.84 -66.42
N GLU A 628 -3.07 -15.01 -66.00
CA GLU A 628 -4.27 -15.64 -66.57
C GLU A 628 -5.52 -15.13 -65.84
N ALA A 629 -6.64 -15.02 -66.56
CA ALA A 629 -7.83 -14.32 -66.09
C ALA A 629 -8.94 -15.28 -65.62
N GLY A 630 -9.51 -14.97 -64.45
CA GLY A 630 -10.87 -15.36 -64.10
C GLY A 630 -11.07 -16.74 -63.47
N VAL A 631 -10.89 -16.82 -62.15
CA VAL A 631 -11.66 -17.73 -61.30
C VAL A 631 -12.21 -16.89 -60.14
N GLU A 632 -13.52 -16.88 -59.95
CA GLU A 632 -14.16 -16.23 -58.79
C GLU A 632 -13.87 -17.04 -57.51
N PRO A 633 -13.76 -16.40 -56.33
CA PRO A 633 -13.61 -17.13 -55.07
C PRO A 633 -14.87 -17.96 -54.81
N THR A 634 -14.79 -19.28 -55.04
CA THR A 634 -15.92 -20.19 -54.83
C THR A 634 -16.24 -20.32 -53.34
N ASP A 635 -17.52 -20.11 -52.97
CA ASP A 635 -18.01 -20.27 -51.61
C ASP A 635 -17.73 -21.67 -51.05
N ASN A 636 -16.69 -21.80 -50.22
CA ASN A 636 -16.46 -22.98 -49.38
C ASN A 636 -17.30 -22.91 -48.09
N LEU A 637 -18.59 -22.60 -48.26
CA LEU A 637 -19.58 -22.85 -47.22
C LEU A 637 -19.83 -24.37 -47.12
N TYR A 638 -20.03 -24.82 -45.88
CA TYR A 638 -20.35 -26.20 -45.50
C TYR A 638 -19.24 -27.26 -45.59
N ASN A 639 -18.62 -27.52 -44.44
CA ASN A 639 -18.18 -28.88 -44.10
C ASN A 639 -18.37 -29.21 -42.59
N GLY A 640 -19.55 -28.86 -42.06
CA GLY A 640 -20.06 -29.38 -40.77
C GLY A 640 -19.36 -28.92 -39.50
N LYS A 641 -18.56 -27.85 -39.53
CA LYS A 641 -17.96 -27.23 -38.34
C LYS A 641 -18.36 -25.76 -38.26
N GLN A 642 -18.60 -25.28 -37.04
CA GLN A 642 -18.63 -23.83 -36.78
C GLN A 642 -17.24 -23.26 -37.07
N THR A 643 -17.18 -22.20 -37.87
CA THR A 643 -16.05 -21.28 -37.92
C THR A 643 -16.56 -19.93 -37.45
N GLU A 644 -15.88 -19.35 -36.47
CA GLU A 644 -16.16 -17.98 -36.07
C GLU A 644 -15.57 -17.05 -37.12
N ASN A 645 -16.37 -16.07 -37.56
CA ASN A 645 -15.96 -15.10 -38.56
C ASN A 645 -16.48 -13.71 -38.14
N TYR A 646 -15.72 -12.68 -38.47
CA TYR A 646 -16.13 -11.29 -38.29
C TYR A 646 -16.72 -10.77 -39.60
N TYR A 647 -17.93 -10.22 -39.53
CA TYR A 647 -18.65 -9.70 -40.70
C TYR A 647 -18.75 -8.17 -40.60
N TRP A 648 -18.43 -7.49 -41.69
CA TRP A 648 -18.51 -6.04 -41.81
C TRP A 648 -19.93 -5.59 -42.14
N PHE A 649 -20.53 -4.74 -41.30
CA PHE A 649 -21.89 -4.24 -41.50
C PHE A 649 -21.96 -2.78 -42.00
N GLY A 650 -20.81 -2.13 -42.18
CA GLY A 650 -20.69 -0.76 -42.71
C GLY A 650 -20.45 0.31 -41.66
N ASP A 651 -20.72 -0.04 -40.40
CA ASP A 651 -20.47 0.71 -39.17
C ASP A 651 -19.37 0.03 -38.34
N GLU A 652 -19.51 -1.27 -38.08
CA GLU A 652 -18.58 -2.06 -37.27
C GLU A 652 -18.41 -3.50 -37.79
N TYR A 653 -17.39 -4.21 -37.27
CA TYR A 653 -17.21 -5.65 -37.45
C TYR A 653 -17.92 -6.39 -36.33
N ARG A 654 -18.97 -7.16 -36.65
CA ARG A 654 -19.68 -7.99 -35.66
C ARG A 654 -19.22 -9.44 -35.76
N ARG A 655 -18.84 -10.03 -34.63
CA ARG A 655 -18.68 -11.49 -34.45
C ARG A 655 -20.07 -12.11 -34.51
N GLY A 656 -20.26 -13.16 -35.29
CA GLY A 656 -21.54 -13.88 -35.35
C GLY A 656 -21.46 -15.15 -36.19
N THR A 657 -22.34 -16.10 -35.90
CA THR A 657 -22.36 -17.42 -36.53
C THR A 657 -23.54 -17.54 -37.48
N TRP A 658 -23.26 -17.77 -38.75
CA TRP A 658 -24.29 -18.17 -39.71
C TRP A 658 -24.66 -19.64 -39.53
N TYR A 659 -25.94 -19.93 -39.32
CA TYR A 659 -26.46 -21.29 -39.30
C TYR A 659 -27.58 -21.47 -40.33
N GLN A 660 -27.70 -22.68 -40.89
CA GLN A 660 -28.71 -23.03 -41.88
C GLN A 660 -29.68 -24.07 -41.30
N ASP A 661 -30.99 -23.88 -41.44
CA ASP A 661 -31.99 -24.87 -41.00
C ASP A 661 -32.16 -26.02 -42.00
N GLU A 662 -32.89 -27.06 -41.59
CA GLU A 662 -33.22 -28.24 -42.41
C GLU A 662 -34.01 -27.93 -43.70
N LYS A 663 -34.45 -26.68 -43.90
CA LYS A 663 -35.15 -26.19 -45.11
C LYS A 663 -34.25 -25.33 -46.00
N GLY A 664 -33.00 -25.13 -45.62
CA GLY A 664 -32.02 -24.29 -46.33
C GLY A 664 -32.07 -22.80 -45.95
N THR A 665 -32.83 -22.42 -44.92
CA THR A 665 -32.97 -21.02 -44.47
C THR A 665 -31.76 -20.62 -43.64
N TRP A 666 -31.10 -19.51 -44.00
CA TRP A 666 -29.97 -18.97 -43.24
C TRP A 666 -30.42 -18.00 -42.15
N TYR A 667 -29.72 -18.07 -41.02
CA TYR A 667 -29.89 -17.23 -39.83
C TYR A 667 -28.52 -16.77 -39.35
N PHE A 668 -28.48 -15.61 -38.69
CA PHE A 668 -27.29 -15.02 -38.07
C PHE A 668 -27.57 -14.84 -36.58
N TYR A 669 -26.57 -15.16 -35.74
CA TYR A 669 -26.63 -15.06 -34.28
C TYR A 669 -25.27 -14.56 -33.75
#